data_AF-A0A1D6KTC2-F1
#
_entry.id   AF-A0A1D6KTC2-F1
#
_cell.length_a   1.000
_cell.length_b   1.000
_cell.length_c   1.000
_cell.angle_alpha   90.00
_cell.angle_beta   90.00
_cell.angle_gamma   90.00
#
_symmetry.space_group_name_H-M   'P 1'
#
loop_
_entity.id
_entity.type
_entity.pdbx_description
1 polymer ?
#
loop_
_entity_poly.entity_id
_entity_poly.type
_entity_poly.pdbx_seq_one_letter_code
_entity_poly.pdbx_strand_id
1 'polypeptide(L)'
;MQGFPGGAPDPQQLQATMLAIEQACSLIQLHMNPSEAEKVITSLHSSLMPYQVCRFILETSQKPNARFQAAGAIGDAAVREWGVLTDDNKRSLIIYCLNYVMEHASSPDGYVQSKVSAVAARLLKRGWVEFSDQEKAAIFFEVEQSIRGIHGPNRQFAAINFLETLVSEFSPSTASAMSLPKEFHEQCEYSLEVQFLKDFYCWAQAAVFNTADKILNSTVTIPDERACSAALRLMFQILSWNFKHTVEHESSDAKINFGLRIDTINLKKFERSLVKPGSMWREILISSGHPTWVLNFYTTLRQKYSYDTLWGDSPIAVSCRQLIVQLCSLAGSVFPNDNGDAQIKHLMLILSAVVLWIEPPDVITASIRNGGSESEFIDGCHALLSIASLTTGSLFDNLLKSIRPYGTVNLLSALTSEAVKSVLNNQSEEETWGIDSLDILLETWNVLLGDVDADKNPISTDGALASSSLFKMIVESHLKAAADSAFEDTDDTEYFHVSVSKRDEQLALYALIARASANTTIPFLAQLFSERFARLNQRNGESDPTQTLEELYWLLLVTSHVLTDSGEGETLLIPEALQAGFPNVIEAAHHPVVTLSWSIINFSRQCLDPGIRAKYFSPRLMEAVIWFLARWVATYLVPLDVSRGKVSREIDNVGTNGSQHSRKLLNSFAWENNQGELVLDFVVLISMLALTTYQGENELQVSFIFTF
;
A
#
# COMPACT_ATOMS: atom_id res chain seq x y z
N MET A 1 3.86 50.72 -2.64
CA MET A 1 2.77 50.98 -3.61
C MET A 1 3.26 51.20 -5.05
N GLN A 2 4.57 51.25 -5.32
CA GLN A 2 5.14 51.15 -6.67
C GLN A 2 5.58 49.69 -6.90
N GLY A 3 5.35 49.12 -8.09
CA GLY A 3 5.93 47.82 -8.50
C GLY A 3 4.97 46.66 -8.80
N PHE A 4 3.64 46.85 -8.78
CA PHE A 4 2.71 45.80 -9.22
C PHE A 4 2.51 45.88 -10.74
N PRO A 5 2.66 44.77 -11.49
CA PRO A 5 2.69 44.82 -12.96
C PRO A 5 1.40 45.38 -13.58
N GLY A 6 1.55 46.30 -14.53
CA GLY A 6 0.45 46.95 -15.26
C GLY A 6 0.54 48.47 -15.28
N GLY A 7 -0.17 49.10 -16.22
CA GLY A 7 -0.33 50.56 -16.26
C GLY A 7 -1.23 51.09 -15.14
N ALA A 8 -1.32 52.42 -15.00
CA ALA A 8 -2.24 53.04 -14.05
C ALA A 8 -3.69 52.60 -14.36
N PRO A 9 -4.39 51.92 -13.43
CA PRO A 9 -5.69 51.36 -13.74
C PRO A 9 -6.79 52.44 -13.73
N ASP A 10 -7.76 52.31 -14.63
CA ASP A 10 -9.01 53.08 -14.57
C ASP A 10 -9.95 52.47 -13.52
N PRO A 11 -10.28 53.17 -12.43
CA PRO A 11 -11.16 52.66 -11.38
C PRO A 11 -12.53 52.20 -11.87
N GLN A 12 -13.08 52.87 -12.90
CA GLN A 12 -14.39 52.48 -13.45
C GLN A 12 -14.31 51.15 -14.18
N GLN A 13 -13.23 50.92 -14.92
CA GLN A 13 -12.98 49.66 -15.62
C GLN A 13 -12.72 48.50 -14.64
N LEU A 14 -11.97 48.75 -13.56
CA LEU A 14 -11.76 47.76 -12.49
C LEU A 14 -13.09 47.29 -11.88
N GLN A 15 -13.94 48.25 -11.51
CA GLN A 15 -15.26 47.97 -10.93
C GLN A 15 -16.18 47.22 -11.90
N ALA A 16 -16.22 47.64 -13.17
CA ALA A 16 -17.04 46.99 -14.19
C ALA A 16 -16.61 45.53 -14.41
N THR A 17 -15.30 45.28 -14.46
CA THR A 17 -14.76 43.93 -14.65
C THR A 17 -15.06 43.04 -13.44
N MET A 18 -14.89 43.55 -12.21
CA MET A 18 -15.26 42.82 -11.01
C MET A 18 -16.73 42.41 -11.04
N LEU A 19 -17.65 43.35 -11.31
CA LEU A 19 -19.09 43.05 -11.36
C LEU A 19 -19.43 42.00 -12.43
N ALA A 20 -18.79 42.07 -13.61
CA ALA A 20 -18.98 41.07 -14.66
C ALA A 20 -18.53 39.67 -14.23
N ILE A 21 -17.40 39.56 -13.53
CA ILE A 21 -16.88 38.29 -13.00
C ILE A 21 -17.76 37.76 -11.86
N GLU A 22 -18.21 38.63 -10.94
CA GLU A 22 -19.15 38.24 -9.88
C GLU A 22 -20.47 37.70 -10.45
N GLN A 23 -20.99 38.36 -11.49
CA GLN A 23 -22.19 37.92 -12.19
C GLN A 23 -21.96 36.58 -12.89
N ALA A 24 -20.85 36.42 -13.62
CA ALA A 24 -20.51 35.17 -14.29
C ALA A 24 -20.40 34.00 -13.30
N CYS A 25 -19.69 34.18 -12.18
CA CYS A 25 -19.59 33.18 -11.12
C CYS A 25 -20.97 32.81 -10.55
N SER A 26 -21.86 33.80 -10.38
CA SER A 26 -23.22 33.56 -9.88
C SER A 26 -24.07 32.78 -10.90
N LEU A 27 -23.93 33.08 -12.19
CA LEU A 27 -24.61 32.38 -13.28
C LEU A 27 -24.22 30.91 -13.38
N ILE A 28 -22.92 30.59 -13.24
CA ILE A 28 -22.44 29.19 -13.22
C ILE A 28 -23.02 28.45 -12.01
N GLN A 29 -22.97 29.05 -10.82
CA GLN A 29 -23.49 28.43 -9.60
C GLN A 29 -25.00 28.17 -9.67
N LEU A 30 -25.75 29.00 -10.40
CA LEU A 30 -27.18 28.85 -10.61
C LEU A 30 -27.52 27.98 -11.84
N HIS A 31 -26.53 27.44 -12.56
CA HIS A 31 -26.70 26.71 -13.82
C HIS A 31 -27.46 27.51 -14.91
N MET A 32 -27.32 28.83 -14.91
CA MET A 32 -27.99 29.74 -15.83
C MET A 32 -27.01 30.24 -16.90
N ASN A 33 -27.19 29.81 -18.15
CA ASN A 33 -26.29 30.15 -19.27
C ASN A 33 -24.78 29.93 -18.95
N PRO A 34 -24.38 28.75 -18.46
CA PRO A 34 -23.01 28.51 -17.99
C PRO A 34 -21.96 28.78 -19.08
N SER A 35 -22.25 28.45 -20.35
CA SER A 35 -21.31 28.69 -21.46
C SER A 35 -20.95 30.17 -21.66
N GLU A 36 -21.90 31.10 -21.50
CA GLU A 36 -21.60 32.53 -21.64
C GLU A 36 -20.83 33.06 -20.43
N ALA A 37 -21.19 32.60 -19.23
CA ALA A 37 -20.46 32.93 -18.02
C ALA A 37 -19.00 32.41 -18.05
N GLU A 38 -18.79 31.20 -18.55
CA GLU A 38 -17.45 30.62 -18.75
C GLU A 38 -16.61 31.42 -19.73
N LYS A 39 -17.20 31.95 -20.82
CA LYS A 39 -16.49 32.85 -21.74
C LYS A 39 -16.02 34.12 -21.04
N VAL A 40 -16.83 34.71 -20.16
CA VAL A 40 -16.45 35.89 -19.38
C VAL A 40 -15.27 35.56 -18.45
N ILE A 41 -15.32 34.43 -17.74
CA ILE A 41 -14.20 34.01 -16.87
C ILE A 41 -12.94 33.73 -17.70
N THR A 42 -13.07 33.00 -18.80
CA THR A 42 -11.95 32.68 -19.71
C THR A 42 -11.32 33.96 -20.28
N SER A 43 -12.12 35.00 -20.53
CA SER A 43 -11.61 36.30 -20.99
C SER A 43 -10.69 36.96 -19.96
N LEU A 44 -10.96 36.80 -18.65
CA LEU A 44 -10.07 37.29 -17.60
C LEU A 44 -8.74 36.53 -17.59
N HIS A 45 -8.77 35.19 -17.68
CA HIS A 45 -7.56 34.36 -17.66
C HIS A 45 -6.66 34.54 -18.88
N SER A 46 -7.26 34.88 -20.03
CA SER A 46 -6.55 35.15 -21.29
C SER A 46 -6.17 36.61 -21.49
N SER A 47 -6.67 37.53 -20.65
CA SER A 47 -6.35 38.95 -20.72
C SER A 47 -4.85 39.19 -20.54
N LEU A 48 -4.32 40.18 -21.26
CA LEU A 48 -2.95 40.66 -21.09
C LEU A 48 -2.84 41.47 -19.80
N MET A 49 -1.79 41.21 -19.01
CA MET A 49 -1.47 41.96 -17.79
C MET A 49 -2.67 42.17 -16.81
N PRO A 50 -3.43 41.12 -16.43
CA PRO A 50 -4.66 41.27 -15.64
C PRO A 50 -4.42 41.58 -14.15
N TYR A 51 -3.16 41.68 -13.72
CA TYR A 51 -2.75 41.69 -12.32
C TYR A 51 -3.44 42.78 -11.47
N GLN A 52 -3.59 44.01 -12.00
CA GLN A 52 -4.26 45.10 -11.28
C GLN A 52 -5.76 44.81 -11.06
N VAL A 53 -6.43 44.28 -12.08
CA VAL A 53 -7.85 43.88 -12.01
C VAL A 53 -8.02 42.74 -11.02
N CYS A 54 -7.19 41.70 -11.12
CA CYS A 54 -7.27 40.55 -10.23
C CYS A 54 -7.00 40.93 -8.77
N ARG A 55 -6.01 41.79 -8.53
CA ARG A 55 -5.75 42.35 -7.19
C ARG A 55 -6.95 43.10 -6.65
N PHE A 56 -7.56 43.97 -7.47
CA PHE A 56 -8.76 44.71 -7.08
C PHE A 56 -9.88 43.75 -6.68
N ILE A 57 -10.16 42.73 -7.49
CA ILE A 57 -11.18 41.70 -7.19
C ILE A 57 -10.84 40.97 -5.88
N LEU A 58 -9.59 40.56 -5.66
CA LEU A 58 -9.16 39.87 -4.44
C LEU A 58 -9.36 40.70 -3.16
N GLU A 59 -9.12 42.01 -3.24
CA GLU A 59 -9.19 42.93 -2.10
C GLU A 59 -10.61 43.47 -1.83
N THR A 60 -11.48 43.56 -2.85
CA THR A 60 -12.79 44.24 -2.70
C THR A 60 -14.02 43.34 -2.90
N SER A 61 -13.91 42.28 -3.71
CA SER A 61 -15.07 41.45 -4.03
C SER A 61 -15.57 40.69 -2.80
N GLN A 62 -16.87 40.77 -2.56
CA GLN A 62 -17.54 40.01 -1.51
C GLN A 62 -17.92 38.59 -1.96
N LYS A 63 -17.63 38.21 -3.22
CA LYS A 63 -17.94 36.90 -3.78
C LYS A 63 -16.69 36.01 -3.76
N PRO A 64 -16.64 34.95 -2.92
CA PRO A 64 -15.51 34.03 -2.86
C PRO A 64 -15.11 33.42 -4.22
N ASN A 65 -16.09 33.04 -5.05
CA ASN A 65 -15.84 32.50 -6.39
C ASN A 65 -15.12 33.51 -7.31
N ALA A 66 -15.46 34.80 -7.25
CA ALA A 66 -14.78 35.82 -8.06
C ALA A 66 -13.32 35.99 -7.62
N ARG A 67 -13.07 35.99 -6.30
CA ARG A 67 -11.71 36.01 -5.72
C ARG A 67 -10.91 34.78 -6.15
N PHE A 68 -11.52 33.60 -6.16
CA PHE A 68 -10.89 32.37 -6.66
C PHE A 68 -10.48 32.48 -8.13
N GLN A 69 -11.37 32.96 -9.01
CA GLN A 69 -11.04 33.15 -10.43
C GLN A 69 -9.96 34.22 -10.64
N ALA A 70 -10.01 35.31 -9.89
CA ALA A 70 -8.98 36.35 -9.93
C ALA A 70 -7.59 35.81 -9.54
N ALA A 71 -7.51 34.98 -8.49
CA ALA A 71 -6.26 34.31 -8.13
C ALA A 71 -5.76 33.41 -9.26
N GLY A 72 -6.64 32.59 -9.84
CA GLY A 72 -6.29 31.73 -10.99
C GLY A 72 -5.74 32.51 -12.18
N ALA A 73 -6.40 33.62 -12.54
CA ALA A 73 -5.99 34.47 -13.64
C ALA A 73 -4.60 35.12 -13.42
N ILE A 74 -4.24 35.47 -12.18
CA ILE A 74 -2.87 35.90 -11.85
C ILE A 74 -1.85 34.80 -12.20
N GLY A 75 -2.12 33.56 -11.78
CA GLY A 75 -1.23 32.43 -12.02
C GLY A 75 -1.04 32.13 -13.51
N ASP A 76 -2.14 32.12 -14.27
CA ASP A 76 -2.10 31.81 -15.71
C ASP A 76 -1.41 32.92 -16.52
N ALA A 77 -1.71 34.18 -16.20
CA ALA A 77 -1.06 35.31 -16.85
C ALA A 77 0.44 35.36 -16.53
N ALA A 78 0.82 35.18 -15.26
CA ALA A 78 2.21 35.26 -14.86
C ALA A 78 3.07 34.16 -15.49
N VAL A 79 2.57 32.92 -15.62
CA VAL A 79 3.31 31.85 -16.31
C VAL A 79 3.48 32.16 -17.80
N ARG A 80 2.42 32.64 -18.46
CA ARG A 80 2.44 33.00 -19.88
C ARG A 80 3.34 34.19 -20.18
N GLU A 81 3.35 35.18 -19.30
CA GLU A 81 4.02 36.48 -19.49
C GLU A 81 5.35 36.59 -18.72
N TRP A 82 5.83 35.49 -18.13
CA TRP A 82 6.97 35.50 -17.20
C TRP A 82 8.22 36.18 -17.77
N GLY A 83 8.53 35.93 -19.05
CA GLY A 83 9.69 36.53 -19.73
C GLY A 83 9.57 38.03 -20.01
N VAL A 84 8.37 38.62 -19.87
CA VAL A 84 8.11 40.05 -20.06
C VAL A 84 8.07 40.80 -18.73
N LEU A 85 7.82 40.10 -17.61
CA LEU A 85 7.82 40.68 -16.28
C LEU A 85 9.25 41.05 -15.84
N THR A 86 9.40 42.21 -15.20
CA THR A 86 10.65 42.58 -14.51
C THR A 86 10.83 41.74 -13.25
N ASP A 87 12.07 41.64 -12.75
CA ASP A 87 12.35 40.86 -11.55
C ASP A 87 11.61 41.40 -10.31
N ASP A 88 11.49 42.72 -10.20
CA ASP A 88 10.65 43.38 -9.17
C ASP A 88 9.17 42.98 -9.28
N ASN A 89 8.62 42.90 -10.51
CA ASN A 89 7.23 42.50 -10.72
C ASN A 89 7.03 41.04 -10.30
N LYS A 90 7.93 40.13 -10.71
CA LYS A 90 7.88 38.70 -10.37
C LYS A 90 7.86 38.51 -8.85
N ARG A 91 8.80 39.16 -8.15
CA ARG A 91 8.90 39.11 -6.69
C ARG A 91 7.67 39.73 -6.01
N SER A 92 7.19 40.87 -6.50
CA SER A 92 6.03 41.57 -5.92
C SER A 92 4.74 40.74 -6.02
N LEU A 93 4.55 40.00 -7.12
CA LEU A 93 3.40 39.09 -7.27
C LEU A 93 3.43 37.96 -6.23
N ILE A 94 4.60 37.31 -6.05
CA ILE A 94 4.77 36.24 -5.06
C ILE A 94 4.49 36.76 -3.66
N ILE A 95 5.12 37.87 -3.27
CA ILE A 95 4.96 38.47 -1.94
C ILE A 95 3.51 38.90 -1.70
N TYR A 96 2.83 39.45 -2.71
CA TYR A 96 1.43 39.82 -2.60
C TYR A 96 0.54 38.61 -2.31
N CYS A 97 0.68 37.53 -3.08
CA CYS A 97 -0.11 36.31 -2.86
C CYS A 97 0.16 35.72 -1.47
N LEU A 98 1.43 35.70 -1.02
CA LEU A 98 1.80 35.27 0.32
C LEU A 98 1.14 36.13 1.41
N ASN A 99 1.29 37.45 1.32
CA ASN A 99 0.71 38.37 2.30
C ASN A 99 -0.81 38.26 2.34
N TYR A 100 -1.46 38.11 1.18
CA TYR A 100 -2.90 37.90 1.10
C TYR A 100 -3.34 36.67 1.90
N VAL A 101 -2.65 35.54 1.70
CA VAL A 101 -2.92 34.28 2.41
C VAL A 101 -2.76 34.44 3.92
N MET A 102 -1.72 35.16 4.34
CA MET A 102 -1.44 35.40 5.75
C MET A 102 -2.44 36.34 6.42
N GLU A 103 -2.80 37.44 5.76
CA GLU A 103 -3.75 38.44 6.26
C GLU A 103 -5.18 37.88 6.35
N HIS A 104 -5.53 36.97 5.44
CA HIS A 104 -6.86 36.36 5.35
C HIS A 104 -6.91 34.95 5.93
N ALA A 105 -5.93 34.56 6.75
CA ALA A 105 -5.82 33.21 7.32
C ALA A 105 -7.02 32.80 8.20
N SER A 106 -7.78 33.77 8.72
CA SER A 106 -8.99 33.52 9.51
C SER A 106 -10.28 33.51 8.66
N SER A 107 -10.18 33.65 7.34
CA SER A 107 -11.33 33.66 6.44
C SER A 107 -12.04 32.30 6.41
N PRO A 108 -13.38 32.25 6.36
CA PRO A 108 -14.12 31.01 6.18
C PRO A 108 -13.96 30.43 4.76
N ASP A 109 -13.50 31.22 3.79
CA ASP A 109 -13.35 30.84 2.39
C ASP A 109 -12.02 30.09 2.15
N GLY A 110 -11.82 28.97 2.84
CA GLY A 110 -10.55 28.23 2.83
C GLY A 110 -10.06 27.81 1.44
N TYR A 111 -10.97 27.53 0.50
CA TYR A 111 -10.62 27.16 -0.87
C TYR A 111 -10.01 28.34 -1.67
N VAL A 112 -10.39 29.59 -1.35
CA VAL A 112 -9.76 30.79 -1.94
C VAL A 112 -8.33 30.92 -1.43
N GLN A 113 -8.12 30.72 -0.13
CA GLN A 113 -6.78 30.74 0.47
C GLN A 113 -5.87 29.66 -0.14
N SER A 114 -6.40 28.44 -0.28
CA SER A 114 -5.70 27.34 -0.95
C SER A 114 -5.34 27.69 -2.40
N LYS A 115 -6.25 28.33 -3.15
CA LYS A 115 -5.97 28.76 -4.53
C LYS A 115 -4.88 29.84 -4.61
N VAL A 116 -4.94 30.86 -3.76
CA VAL A 116 -3.91 31.92 -3.73
C VAL A 116 -2.56 31.35 -3.29
N SER A 117 -2.55 30.44 -2.33
CA SER A 117 -1.35 29.70 -1.90
C SER A 117 -0.73 28.90 -3.06
N ALA A 118 -1.56 28.16 -3.82
CA ALA A 118 -1.11 27.41 -4.99
C ALA A 118 -0.54 28.32 -6.08
N VAL A 119 -1.15 29.50 -6.29
CA VAL A 119 -0.60 30.50 -7.21
C VAL A 119 0.76 30.99 -6.69
N ALA A 120 0.89 31.34 -5.41
CA ALA A 120 2.17 31.77 -4.84
C ALA A 120 3.26 30.70 -5.02
N ALA A 121 2.95 29.43 -4.74
CA ALA A 121 3.87 28.31 -4.91
C ALA A 121 4.28 28.13 -6.38
N ARG A 122 3.32 28.17 -7.31
CA ARG A 122 3.55 28.08 -8.76
C ARG A 122 4.46 29.21 -9.26
N LEU A 123 4.23 30.45 -8.82
CA LEU A 123 5.06 31.59 -9.20
C LEU A 123 6.47 31.51 -8.61
N LEU A 124 6.60 31.07 -7.35
CA LEU A 124 7.89 30.88 -6.71
C LEU A 124 8.71 29.79 -7.43
N LYS A 125 8.09 28.65 -7.78
CA LYS A 125 8.72 27.62 -8.60
C LYS A 125 9.11 28.15 -9.97
N ARG A 126 8.22 28.89 -10.64
CA ARG A 126 8.49 29.44 -11.98
C ARG A 126 9.71 30.37 -12.00
N GLY A 127 9.92 31.15 -10.95
CA GLY A 127 11.09 32.01 -10.78
C GLY A 127 12.30 31.35 -10.13
N TRP A 128 12.22 30.08 -9.74
CA TRP A 128 13.17 29.46 -8.82
C TRP A 128 14.63 29.52 -9.28
N VAL A 129 14.86 29.24 -10.57
CA VAL A 129 16.22 29.25 -11.16
C VAL A 129 16.69 30.69 -11.46
N GLU A 130 15.76 31.63 -11.61
CA GLU A 130 16.07 33.04 -11.89
C GLU A 130 16.40 33.83 -10.61
N PHE A 131 15.83 33.44 -9.47
CA PHE A 131 16.08 34.09 -8.19
C PHE A 131 17.40 33.66 -7.55
N SER A 132 18.11 34.65 -7.01
CA SER A 132 19.28 34.43 -6.16
C SER A 132 18.89 33.80 -4.81
N ASP A 133 19.87 33.18 -4.15
CA ASP A 133 19.65 32.57 -2.83
C ASP A 133 19.24 33.59 -1.78
N GLN A 134 19.71 34.85 -1.90
CA GLN A 134 19.32 35.95 -1.01
C GLN A 134 17.85 36.32 -1.17
N GLU A 135 17.32 36.31 -2.41
CA GLU A 135 15.91 36.61 -2.66
C GLU A 135 15.00 35.49 -2.14
N LYS A 136 15.39 34.23 -2.36
CA LYS A 136 14.69 33.08 -1.79
C LYS A 136 14.68 33.15 -0.27
N ALA A 137 15.83 33.41 0.35
CA ALA A 137 15.95 33.55 1.81
C ALA A 137 15.06 34.67 2.36
N ALA A 138 14.98 35.82 1.67
CA ALA A 138 14.11 36.93 2.07
C ALA A 138 12.62 36.56 2.02
N ILE A 139 12.19 35.80 1.01
CA ILE A 139 10.81 35.31 0.92
C ILE A 139 10.52 34.32 2.06
N PHE A 140 11.43 33.37 2.29
CA PHE A 140 11.23 32.34 3.31
C PHE A 140 11.35 32.85 4.74
N PHE A 141 12.08 33.94 4.99
CA PHE A 141 12.16 34.55 6.31
C PHE A 141 10.78 34.91 6.87
N GLU A 142 9.91 35.54 6.07
CA GLU A 142 8.55 35.92 6.47
C GLU A 142 7.64 34.69 6.70
N VAL A 143 7.84 33.65 5.90
CA VAL A 143 7.13 32.36 6.05
C VAL A 143 7.55 31.70 7.36
N GLU A 144 8.84 31.64 7.66
CA GLU A 144 9.38 31.09 8.90
C GLU A 144 8.84 31.85 10.13
N GLN A 145 8.84 33.19 10.12
CA GLN A 145 8.29 33.97 11.24
C GLN A 145 6.81 33.65 11.50
N SER A 146 6.05 33.41 10.43
CA SER A 146 4.65 33.00 10.53
C SER A 146 4.50 31.58 11.09
N ILE A 147 5.34 30.63 10.68
CA ILE A 147 5.35 29.24 11.18
C ILE A 147 5.75 29.17 12.67
N ARG A 148 6.61 30.07 13.14
CA ARG A 148 6.96 30.17 14.57
C ARG A 148 5.76 30.58 15.45
N GLY A 149 4.64 30.98 14.85
CA GLY A 149 3.40 31.28 15.57
C GLY A 149 3.33 32.67 16.19
N ILE A 150 4.27 33.57 15.86
CA ILE A 150 4.39 34.94 16.40
C ILE A 150 3.10 35.75 16.18
N HIS A 151 2.38 35.44 15.10
CA HIS A 151 1.18 36.15 14.66
C HIS A 151 -0.12 35.37 14.87
N GLY A 152 -0.10 34.33 15.71
CA GLY A 152 -1.25 33.50 16.06
C GLY A 152 -1.46 32.26 15.18
N PRO A 153 -2.31 31.32 15.62
CA PRO A 153 -2.40 29.96 15.08
C PRO A 153 -2.99 29.89 13.67
N ASN A 154 -3.91 30.79 13.29
CA ASN A 154 -4.47 30.80 11.93
C ASN A 154 -3.39 31.14 10.89
N ARG A 155 -2.55 32.15 11.16
CA ARG A 155 -1.45 32.52 10.25
C ARG A 155 -0.37 31.44 10.24
N GLN A 156 -0.10 30.81 11.38
CA GLN A 156 0.77 29.64 11.47
C GLN A 156 0.28 28.51 10.55
N PHE A 157 -0.99 28.14 10.66
CA PHE A 157 -1.63 27.14 9.80
C PHE A 157 -1.55 27.51 8.30
N ALA A 158 -1.84 28.77 7.95
CA ALA A 158 -1.76 29.24 6.57
C ALA A 158 -0.33 29.15 6.00
N ALA A 159 0.68 29.50 6.80
CA ALA A 159 2.09 29.41 6.42
C ALA A 159 2.56 27.96 6.23
N ILE A 160 2.15 27.05 7.11
CA ILE A 160 2.46 25.61 6.99
C ILE A 160 1.80 25.04 5.72
N ASN A 161 0.52 25.33 5.48
CA ASN A 161 -0.16 24.88 4.26
C ASN A 161 0.45 25.45 2.98
N PHE A 162 0.99 26.68 3.03
CA PHE A 162 1.76 27.22 1.92
C PHE A 162 3.00 26.37 1.63
N LEU A 163 3.77 25.98 2.64
CA LEU A 163 4.93 25.10 2.44
C LEU A 163 4.52 23.71 1.93
N GLU A 164 3.42 23.14 2.42
CA GLU A 164 2.88 21.88 1.91
C GLU A 164 2.50 21.99 0.42
N THR A 165 1.85 23.10 0.05
CA THR A 165 1.53 23.39 -1.35
C THR A 165 2.79 23.57 -2.19
N LEU A 166 3.82 24.21 -1.63
CA LEU A 166 5.10 24.42 -2.29
C LEU A 166 5.85 23.10 -2.52
N VAL A 167 5.92 22.23 -1.52
CA VAL A 167 6.54 20.89 -1.65
C VAL A 167 5.82 20.09 -2.74
N SER A 168 4.48 20.08 -2.75
CA SER A 168 3.69 19.45 -3.81
C SER A 168 3.98 20.04 -5.19
N GLU A 169 4.06 21.36 -5.30
CA GLU A 169 4.32 22.02 -6.59
C GLU A 169 5.71 21.67 -7.13
N PHE A 170 6.69 21.39 -6.28
CA PHE A 170 8.04 20.98 -6.69
C PHE A 170 8.17 19.49 -7.02
N SER A 171 7.33 18.63 -6.44
CA SER A 171 7.32 17.20 -6.76
C SER A 171 6.88 16.94 -8.20
N PRO A 172 7.58 16.09 -8.99
CA PRO A 172 7.21 15.81 -10.38
C PRO A 172 5.81 15.21 -10.57
N SER A 173 5.29 14.45 -9.61
CA SER A 173 3.97 13.79 -9.71
C SER A 173 2.80 14.77 -9.58
N THR A 174 3.04 15.94 -8.97
CA THR A 174 2.00 16.91 -8.60
C THR A 174 2.27 18.32 -9.14
N ALA A 175 3.38 18.53 -9.85
CA ALA A 175 3.76 19.81 -10.41
C ALA A 175 2.73 20.34 -11.44
N SER A 176 2.47 21.64 -11.38
CA SER A 176 1.64 22.31 -12.38
C SER A 176 2.33 22.33 -13.75
N ALA A 177 1.55 22.22 -14.83
CA ALA A 177 2.05 22.42 -16.18
C ALA A 177 2.51 23.88 -16.36
N MET A 178 3.81 24.07 -16.62
CA MET A 178 4.42 25.39 -16.86
C MET A 178 4.93 25.56 -18.30
N SER A 179 4.77 24.55 -19.16
CA SER A 179 5.35 24.50 -20.52
C SER A 179 6.87 24.73 -20.52
N LEU A 180 7.56 24.19 -19.51
CA LEU A 180 9.01 24.23 -19.37
C LEU A 180 9.63 22.84 -19.58
N PRO A 181 10.92 22.77 -19.94
CA PRO A 181 11.61 21.50 -20.14
C PRO A 181 11.68 20.66 -18.85
N LYS A 182 11.84 19.34 -19.00
CA LYS A 182 11.96 18.40 -17.86
C LYS A 182 13.15 18.76 -16.96
N GLU A 183 14.25 19.19 -17.57
CA GLU A 183 15.49 19.58 -16.90
C GLU A 183 15.27 20.73 -15.91
N PHE A 184 14.38 21.67 -16.24
CA PHE A 184 14.01 22.75 -15.32
C PHE A 184 13.34 22.19 -14.05
N HIS A 185 12.40 21.25 -14.23
CA HIS A 185 11.70 20.62 -13.12
C HIS A 185 12.64 19.77 -12.25
N GLU A 186 13.55 19.01 -12.87
CA GLU A 186 14.59 18.24 -12.17
C GLU A 186 15.55 19.16 -11.39
N GLN A 187 15.92 20.31 -11.95
CA GLN A 187 16.77 21.29 -11.25
C GLN A 187 16.04 21.92 -10.05
N CYS A 188 14.75 22.20 -10.17
CA CYS A 188 13.93 22.69 -9.06
C CYS A 188 13.79 21.63 -7.97
N GLU A 189 13.48 20.38 -8.34
CA GLU A 189 13.38 19.22 -7.45
C GLU A 189 14.67 19.05 -6.64
N TYR A 190 15.82 18.99 -7.32
CA TYR A 190 17.15 18.89 -6.71
C TYR A 190 17.45 20.05 -5.75
N SER A 191 17.23 21.28 -6.20
CA SER A 191 17.53 22.47 -5.41
C SER A 191 16.67 22.55 -4.15
N LEU A 192 15.38 22.18 -4.22
CA LEU A 192 14.51 22.13 -3.05
C LEU A 192 14.97 21.04 -2.07
N GLU A 193 15.25 19.83 -2.57
CA GLU A 193 15.68 18.68 -1.77
C GLU A 193 16.94 18.97 -0.96
N VAL A 194 17.97 19.51 -1.63
CA VAL A 194 19.29 19.72 -1.01
C VAL A 194 19.33 20.95 -0.11
N GLN A 195 18.62 22.02 -0.46
CA GLN A 195 18.78 23.31 0.21
C GLN A 195 17.68 23.66 1.23
N PHE A 196 16.44 23.19 1.04
CA PHE A 196 15.29 23.75 1.80
C PHE A 196 14.42 22.71 2.52
N LEU A 197 14.30 21.46 2.04
CA LEU A 197 13.42 20.48 2.69
C LEU A 197 13.78 20.22 4.16
N LYS A 198 15.08 20.19 4.48
CA LYS A 198 15.56 20.04 5.86
C LYS A 198 15.10 21.20 6.75
N ASP A 199 15.19 22.42 6.25
CA ASP A 199 14.77 23.61 7.00
C ASP A 199 13.25 23.64 7.20
N PHE A 200 12.48 23.30 6.17
CA PHE A 200 11.02 23.21 6.26
C PHE A 200 10.57 22.17 7.29
N TYR A 201 11.24 21.02 7.33
CA TYR A 201 11.02 20.00 8.34
C TYR A 201 11.30 20.54 9.75
N CYS A 202 12.43 21.22 9.95
CA CYS A 202 12.78 21.83 11.24
C CYS A 202 11.78 22.90 11.68
N TRP A 203 11.28 23.73 10.76
CA TRP A 203 10.26 24.73 11.07
C TRP A 203 8.93 24.10 11.49
N ALA A 204 8.49 23.05 10.79
CA ALA A 204 7.31 22.28 11.15
C ALA A 204 7.48 21.60 12.52
N GLN A 205 8.64 20.98 12.76
CA GLN A 205 8.98 20.36 14.04
C GLN A 205 8.93 21.38 15.19
N ALA A 206 9.51 22.56 15.01
CA ALA A 206 9.48 23.63 15.99
C ALA A 206 8.04 24.13 16.25
N ALA A 207 7.20 24.22 15.21
CA ALA A 207 5.79 24.59 15.36
C ALA A 207 5.01 23.58 16.21
N VAL A 208 5.26 22.28 16.02
CA VAL A 208 4.69 21.21 16.85
C VAL A 208 5.19 21.34 18.30
N PHE A 209 6.49 21.49 18.53
CA PHE A 209 7.03 21.62 19.89
C PHE A 209 6.47 22.83 20.64
N ASN A 210 6.33 23.97 19.96
CA ASN A 210 5.80 25.20 20.56
C ASN A 210 4.30 25.11 20.91
N THR A 211 3.56 24.19 20.31
CA THR A 211 2.11 24.00 20.52
C THR A 211 1.80 22.78 21.39
N ALA A 212 2.71 21.82 21.49
CA ALA A 212 2.51 20.55 22.18
C ALA A 212 2.03 20.70 23.63
N ASP A 213 2.70 21.52 24.45
CA ASP A 213 2.33 21.69 25.86
C ASP A 213 0.92 22.26 26.02
N LYS A 214 0.50 23.18 25.13
CA LYS A 214 -0.86 23.73 25.13
C LYS A 214 -1.87 22.65 24.76
N ILE A 215 -1.56 21.87 23.72
CA ILE A 215 -2.42 20.80 23.24
C ILE A 215 -2.58 19.71 24.30
N LEU A 216 -1.53 19.36 25.03
CA LEU A 216 -1.58 18.33 26.06
C LEU A 216 -2.28 18.83 27.34
N ASN A 217 -1.96 20.02 27.83
CA ASN A 217 -2.33 20.44 29.20
C ASN A 217 -3.54 21.38 29.33
N SER A 218 -4.08 21.91 28.22
CA SER A 218 -5.19 22.88 28.26
C SER A 218 -6.44 22.41 27.51
N THR A 219 -7.58 23.07 27.76
CA THR A 219 -8.75 23.03 26.87
C THR A 219 -8.38 23.76 25.58
N VAL A 220 -7.92 22.99 24.60
CA VAL A 220 -7.29 23.44 23.36
C VAL A 220 -8.23 24.31 22.53
N THR A 221 -7.69 25.34 21.87
CA THR A 221 -8.45 26.04 20.83
C THR A 221 -8.30 25.29 19.50
N ILE A 222 -9.42 25.06 18.79
CA ILE A 222 -9.44 24.39 17.47
C ILE A 222 -8.36 24.92 16.49
N PRO A 223 -8.03 26.24 16.47
CA PRO A 223 -6.91 26.75 15.65
C PRO A 223 -5.53 26.18 15.98
N ASP A 224 -5.16 26.01 17.25
CA ASP A 224 -3.84 25.50 17.65
C ASP A 224 -3.65 24.05 17.21
N GLU A 225 -4.70 23.23 17.37
CA GLU A 225 -4.70 21.83 16.95
C GLU A 225 -4.58 21.70 15.43
N ARG A 226 -5.29 22.56 14.67
CA ARG A 226 -5.17 22.59 13.20
C ARG A 226 -3.76 22.94 12.74
N ALA A 227 -3.11 23.92 13.36
CA ALA A 227 -1.73 24.29 13.04
C ALA A 227 -0.75 23.15 13.35
N CYS A 228 -0.91 22.48 14.50
CA CYS A 228 -0.08 21.34 14.87
C CYS A 228 -0.29 20.13 13.93
N SER A 229 -1.54 19.79 13.61
CA SER A 229 -1.88 18.76 12.64
C SER A 229 -1.27 19.06 11.26
N ALA A 230 -1.38 20.30 10.77
CA ALA A 230 -0.76 20.69 9.50
C ALA A 230 0.77 20.56 9.53
N ALA A 231 1.42 20.88 10.65
CA ALA A 231 2.87 20.75 10.79
C ALA A 231 3.32 19.27 10.76
N LEU A 232 2.58 18.38 11.43
CA LEU A 232 2.81 16.94 11.37
C LEU A 232 2.61 16.40 9.95
N ARG A 233 1.56 16.85 9.25
CA ARG A 233 1.30 16.47 7.86
C ARG A 233 2.40 16.95 6.91
N LEU A 234 2.91 18.17 7.09
CA LEU A 234 4.04 18.68 6.32
C LEU A 234 5.31 17.83 6.56
N MET A 235 5.60 17.46 7.81
CA MET A 235 6.72 16.55 8.10
C MET A 235 6.54 15.19 7.41
N PHE A 236 5.33 14.62 7.45
CA PHE A 236 5.00 13.40 6.73
C PHE A 236 5.22 13.54 5.22
N GLN A 237 4.68 14.59 4.60
CA GLN A 237 4.84 14.84 3.16
C GLN A 237 6.30 14.99 2.74
N ILE A 238 7.12 15.69 3.55
CA ILE A 238 8.56 15.83 3.30
C ILE A 238 9.27 14.48 3.39
N LEU A 239 8.91 13.64 4.36
CA LEU A 239 9.47 12.28 4.45
C LEU A 239 8.94 11.34 3.36
N SER A 240 7.81 11.65 2.74
CA SER A 240 7.29 10.96 1.55
C SER A 240 7.91 11.46 0.24
N TRP A 241 8.86 12.40 0.30
CA TRP A 241 9.61 12.86 -0.85
C TRP A 241 10.48 11.73 -1.43
N ASN A 242 10.59 11.68 -2.76
CA ASN A 242 11.45 10.72 -3.43
C ASN A 242 12.90 11.21 -3.44
N PHE A 243 13.63 10.96 -2.36
CA PHE A 243 15.04 11.34 -2.21
C PHE A 243 15.93 10.61 -3.23
N LYS A 244 16.33 11.33 -4.29
CA LYS A 244 17.16 10.76 -5.38
C LYS A 244 18.62 11.17 -5.28
N HIS A 245 18.91 12.29 -4.63
CA HIS A 245 20.19 12.99 -4.79
C HIS A 245 21.12 12.85 -3.59
N THR A 246 20.76 11.96 -2.65
CA THR A 246 21.45 11.68 -1.39
C THR A 246 22.31 10.41 -1.41
N VAL A 247 22.59 9.85 -2.60
CA VAL A 247 23.30 8.56 -2.75
C VAL A 247 24.77 8.70 -2.36
N GLU A 248 25.06 8.51 -1.08
CA GLU A 248 26.38 8.09 -0.60
C GLU A 248 26.53 6.61 -0.95
N HIS A 249 27.65 6.21 -1.57
CA HIS A 249 27.91 4.81 -1.93
C HIS A 249 27.91 3.92 -0.68
N GLU A 250 26.83 3.15 -0.47
CA GLU A 250 26.78 2.15 0.57
C GLU A 250 27.48 0.87 0.11
N SER A 251 28.37 0.32 0.95
CA SER A 251 28.93 -1.02 0.73
C SER A 251 27.83 -2.07 0.95
N SER A 252 27.32 -2.65 -0.14
CA SER A 252 26.16 -3.55 -0.20
C SER A 252 26.27 -4.79 0.69
N ASP A 253 27.46 -5.37 0.79
CA ASP A 253 27.61 -6.73 1.34
C ASP A 253 27.57 -6.77 2.88
N ALA A 254 27.78 -5.65 3.56
CA ALA A 254 27.85 -5.61 5.02
C ALA A 254 26.46 -5.65 5.69
N LYS A 255 25.44 -4.96 5.13
CA LYS A 255 24.12 -4.84 5.79
C LYS A 255 23.25 -6.10 5.68
N ILE A 256 23.41 -6.89 4.61
CA ILE A 256 22.70 -8.16 4.43
C ILE A 256 23.06 -9.16 5.55
N ASN A 257 24.31 -9.14 6.03
CA ASN A 257 24.77 -10.01 7.11
C ASN A 257 24.09 -9.74 8.46
N PHE A 258 23.49 -8.57 8.66
CA PHE A 258 22.79 -8.18 9.89
C PHE A 258 21.27 -8.28 9.76
N GLY A 259 20.78 -8.85 8.65
CA GLY A 259 19.36 -9.08 8.42
C GLY A 259 18.59 -7.85 7.96
N LEU A 260 19.25 -6.75 7.58
CA LEU A 260 18.64 -5.56 6.98
C LEU A 260 18.68 -5.65 5.45
N ARG A 261 17.58 -5.24 4.81
CA ARG A 261 17.47 -5.19 3.35
C ARG A 261 17.83 -3.82 2.80
N ILE A 262 18.52 -3.80 1.66
CA ILE A 262 18.89 -2.57 0.93
C ILE A 262 17.94 -2.33 -0.26
N ASP A 263 17.43 -3.43 -0.84
CA ASP A 263 16.64 -3.41 -2.06
C ASP A 263 15.29 -2.72 -1.87
N THR A 264 14.95 -1.89 -2.85
CA THR A 264 13.68 -1.17 -2.84
C THR A 264 12.56 -2.14 -3.24
N ILE A 265 11.88 -2.70 -2.24
CA ILE A 265 10.62 -3.40 -2.46
C ILE A 265 9.58 -2.37 -2.89
N ASN A 266 9.00 -2.57 -4.08
CA ASN A 266 8.07 -1.64 -4.68
C ASN A 266 6.67 -1.81 -4.08
N LEU A 267 6.36 -1.05 -3.04
CA LEU A 267 5.08 -1.06 -2.34
C LEU A 267 4.07 -0.03 -2.90
N LYS A 268 4.12 0.25 -4.20
CA LYS A 268 3.24 1.23 -4.87
C LYS A 268 1.75 0.99 -4.62
N LYS A 269 1.31 -0.27 -4.48
CA LYS A 269 -0.09 -0.62 -4.18
C LYS A 269 -0.62 0.09 -2.93
N PHE A 270 0.25 0.33 -1.95
CA PHE A 270 -0.10 0.91 -0.65
C PHE A 270 0.38 2.36 -0.48
N GLU A 271 0.79 3.01 -1.58
CA GLU A 271 1.37 4.36 -1.58
C GLU A 271 2.56 4.53 -0.61
N ARG A 272 3.26 3.43 -0.32
CA ARG A 272 4.44 3.43 0.56
C ARG A 272 5.72 3.39 -0.26
N SER A 273 6.70 4.16 0.18
CA SER A 273 8.06 4.14 -0.36
C SER A 273 9.08 4.20 0.76
N LEU A 274 10.25 3.63 0.51
CA LEU A 274 11.39 3.72 1.42
C LEU A 274 11.89 5.16 1.47
N VAL A 275 12.15 5.64 2.69
CA VAL A 275 12.61 7.00 2.95
C VAL A 275 14.11 6.97 3.10
N LYS A 276 14.84 7.44 2.08
CA LYS A 276 16.31 7.39 2.02
C LYS A 276 16.97 8.79 2.07
N PRO A 277 16.74 9.60 3.11
CA PRO A 277 17.38 10.90 3.24
C PRO A 277 18.89 10.73 3.51
N GLY A 278 19.68 11.72 3.11
CA GLY A 278 21.13 11.68 3.27
C GLY A 278 21.61 11.86 4.71
N SER A 279 22.90 11.64 4.95
CA SER A 279 23.56 11.76 6.27
C SER A 279 23.32 13.11 6.97
N MET A 280 23.07 14.19 6.23
CA MET A 280 22.72 15.50 6.77
C MET A 280 21.44 15.51 7.62
N TRP A 281 20.53 14.55 7.42
CA TRP A 281 19.28 14.41 8.17
C TRP A 281 19.45 13.64 9.49
N ARG A 282 20.60 12.98 9.70
CA ARG A 282 20.87 12.12 10.86
C ARG A 282 20.70 12.84 12.19
N GLU A 283 21.14 14.09 12.27
CA GLU A 283 21.01 14.90 13.48
C GLU A 283 19.53 15.05 13.88
N ILE A 284 18.66 15.34 12.91
CA ILE A 284 17.25 15.61 13.13
C ILE A 284 16.46 14.32 13.34
N LEU A 285 16.64 13.32 12.48
CA LEU A 285 15.77 12.14 12.46
C LEU A 285 16.23 11.04 13.41
N ILE A 286 17.53 10.98 13.74
CA ILE A 286 18.09 9.90 14.56
C ILE A 286 18.63 10.44 15.90
N SER A 287 19.50 11.45 15.86
CA SER A 287 20.28 11.86 17.04
C SER A 287 19.53 12.77 18.01
N SER A 288 18.53 13.52 17.54
CA SER A 288 17.78 14.50 18.33
C SER A 288 16.79 13.88 19.33
N GLY A 289 16.51 12.57 19.23
CA GLY A 289 15.42 11.93 19.96
C GLY A 289 14.02 12.26 19.42
N HIS A 290 13.92 12.86 18.24
CA HIS A 290 12.65 13.23 17.63
C HIS A 290 11.65 12.06 17.46
N PRO A 291 12.04 10.86 16.97
CA PRO A 291 11.13 9.73 16.90
C PRO A 291 10.52 9.41 18.27
N THR A 292 11.35 9.31 19.31
CA THR A 292 10.91 9.09 20.69
C THR A 292 9.92 10.15 21.15
N TRP A 293 10.18 11.43 20.82
CA TRP A 293 9.28 12.51 21.16
C TRP A 293 7.91 12.37 20.48
N VAL A 294 7.86 12.06 19.18
CA VAL A 294 6.59 11.91 18.43
C VAL A 294 5.78 10.75 18.99
N LEU A 295 6.43 9.62 19.31
CA LEU A 295 5.77 8.46 19.92
C LEU A 295 5.18 8.80 21.30
N ASN A 296 5.93 9.52 22.14
CA ASN A 296 5.47 9.96 23.45
C ASN A 296 4.31 10.96 23.32
N PHE A 297 4.41 11.91 22.38
CA PHE A 297 3.37 12.89 22.10
C PHE A 297 2.05 12.20 21.71
N TYR A 298 2.09 11.25 20.78
CA TYR A 298 0.91 10.47 20.40
C TYR A 298 0.37 9.64 21.58
N THR A 299 1.25 9.01 22.35
CA THR A 299 0.84 8.22 23.53
C THR A 299 0.13 9.07 24.58
N THR A 300 0.61 10.29 24.84
CA THR A 300 -0.05 11.21 25.77
C THR A 300 -1.39 11.72 25.22
N LEU A 301 -1.49 12.01 23.91
CA LEU A 301 -2.76 12.35 23.27
C LEU A 301 -3.78 11.21 23.41
N ARG A 302 -3.36 9.98 23.10
CA ARG A 302 -4.19 8.77 23.26
C ARG A 302 -4.74 8.61 24.67
N GLN A 303 -3.92 8.86 25.69
CA GLN A 303 -4.35 8.81 27.09
C GLN A 303 -5.36 9.92 27.41
N LYS A 304 -5.11 11.15 26.94
CA LYS A 304 -5.99 12.30 27.14
C LYS A 304 -7.39 12.08 26.57
N TYR A 305 -7.49 11.47 25.38
CA TYR A 305 -8.75 11.24 24.68
C TYR A 305 -9.28 9.81 24.81
N SER A 306 -8.82 9.06 25.81
CA SER A 306 -9.18 7.64 26.00
C SER A 306 -10.67 7.34 26.13
N TYR A 307 -11.51 8.33 26.46
CA TYR A 307 -12.97 8.20 26.57
C TYR A 307 -13.74 8.56 25.28
N ASP A 308 -13.07 9.18 24.31
CA ASP A 308 -13.68 9.58 23.03
C ASP A 308 -13.40 8.49 21.99
N THR A 309 -14.40 7.71 21.63
CA THR A 309 -14.21 6.57 20.71
C THR A 309 -13.83 6.98 19.28
N LEU A 310 -13.99 8.25 18.91
CA LEU A 310 -13.70 8.78 17.58
C LEU A 310 -12.40 9.60 17.52
N TRP A 311 -11.69 9.73 18.65
CA TRP A 311 -10.47 10.54 18.73
C TRP A 311 -9.39 10.08 17.74
N GLY A 312 -9.37 8.76 17.46
CA GLY A 312 -8.45 8.12 16.53
C GLY A 312 -8.52 8.72 15.13
N ASP A 313 -9.66 9.27 14.74
CA ASP A 313 -9.90 9.85 13.41
C ASP A 313 -9.77 11.38 13.40
N SER A 314 -9.38 11.98 14.53
CA SER A 314 -9.08 13.42 14.59
C SER A 314 -7.90 13.76 13.67
N PRO A 315 -7.88 14.94 13.02
CA PRO A 315 -6.79 15.32 12.12
C PRO A 315 -5.39 15.23 12.74
N ILE A 316 -5.25 15.57 14.02
CA ILE A 316 -3.98 15.47 14.75
C ILE A 316 -3.56 14.02 14.98
N ALA A 317 -4.49 13.13 15.32
CA ALA A 317 -4.20 11.71 15.51
C ALA A 317 -3.77 11.05 14.20
N VAL A 318 -4.51 11.31 13.11
CA VAL A 318 -4.16 10.82 11.75
C VAL A 318 -2.78 11.34 11.33
N SER A 319 -2.52 12.65 11.46
CA SER A 319 -1.24 13.26 11.04
C SER A 319 -0.06 12.70 11.85
N CYS A 320 -0.24 12.49 13.16
CA CYS A 320 0.76 11.84 14.01
C CYS A 320 1.04 10.40 13.56
N ARG A 321 0.01 9.57 13.37
CA ARG A 321 0.19 8.17 12.98
C ARG A 321 0.82 8.04 11.61
N GLN A 322 0.40 8.85 10.63
CA GLN A 322 1.02 8.87 9.31
C GLN A 322 2.52 9.17 9.38
N LEU A 323 2.92 10.16 10.20
CA LEU A 323 4.33 10.46 10.44
C LEU A 323 5.06 9.28 11.12
N ILE A 324 4.46 8.65 12.14
CA ILE A 324 5.04 7.48 12.81
C ILE A 324 5.23 6.31 11.84
N VAL A 325 4.22 6.00 11.03
CA VAL A 325 4.30 4.93 10.02
C VAL A 325 5.36 5.25 8.98
N GLN A 326 5.51 6.51 8.55
CA GLN A 326 6.56 6.92 7.62
C GLN A 326 7.96 6.83 8.23
N LEU A 327 8.11 7.01 9.54
CA LEU A 327 9.37 6.77 10.23
C LEU A 327 9.75 5.28 10.26
N CYS A 328 8.80 4.35 10.09
CA CYS A 328 9.09 2.91 9.95
C CYS A 328 9.84 2.57 8.66
N SER A 329 9.71 3.38 7.60
CA SER A 329 10.34 3.12 6.30
C SER A 329 11.67 3.86 6.11
N LEU A 330 12.20 4.47 7.18
CA LEU A 330 13.48 5.18 7.17
C LEU A 330 14.65 4.20 6.93
N ALA A 331 15.49 4.52 5.96
CA ALA A 331 16.62 3.70 5.52
C ALA A 331 17.75 4.54 4.91
N GLY A 332 18.86 3.89 4.54
CA GLY A 332 19.98 4.52 3.85
C GLY A 332 20.97 5.24 4.75
N SER A 333 21.68 6.21 4.19
CA SER A 333 22.84 6.89 4.81
C SER A 333 22.47 7.84 5.97
N VAL A 334 21.18 8.05 6.23
CA VAL A 334 20.71 8.72 7.45
C VAL A 334 21.18 7.99 8.72
N PHE A 335 21.27 6.65 8.69
CA PHE A 335 21.84 5.88 9.79
C PHE A 335 23.38 5.93 9.76
N PRO A 336 24.05 5.90 10.92
CA PRO A 336 25.50 5.73 10.97
C PRO A 336 25.92 4.37 10.41
N ASN A 337 27.19 4.27 9.98
CA ASN A 337 27.79 3.01 9.55
C ASN A 337 28.20 2.17 10.78
N ASP A 338 27.22 1.69 11.55
CA ASP A 338 27.38 0.95 12.79
C ASP A 338 26.86 -0.49 12.70
N ASN A 339 27.06 -1.12 11.53
CA ASN A 339 26.55 -2.46 11.24
C ASN A 339 25.01 -2.60 11.34
N GLY A 340 24.27 -1.48 11.27
CA GLY A 340 22.81 -1.49 11.32
C GLY A 340 22.23 -1.42 12.74
N ASP A 341 23.06 -1.36 13.78
CA ASP A 341 22.61 -1.29 15.17
C ASP A 341 21.66 -0.11 15.43
N ALA A 342 21.98 1.08 14.90
CA ALA A 342 21.11 2.25 15.04
C ALA A 342 19.76 2.07 14.32
N GLN A 343 19.76 1.43 13.15
CA GLN A 343 18.53 1.17 12.40
C GLN A 343 17.66 0.14 13.12
N ILE A 344 18.25 -0.95 13.64
CA ILE A 344 17.52 -1.95 14.43
C ILE A 344 16.92 -1.32 15.68
N LYS A 345 17.68 -0.49 16.42
CA LYS A 345 17.16 0.23 17.60
C LYS A 345 16.02 1.17 17.25
N HIS A 346 16.10 1.86 16.11
CA HIS A 346 15.03 2.73 15.61
C HIS A 346 13.75 1.94 15.30
N LEU A 347 13.87 0.82 14.58
CA LEU A 347 12.73 -0.05 14.27
C LEU A 347 12.11 -0.63 15.55
N MET A 348 12.92 -1.10 16.50
CA MET A 348 12.45 -1.60 17.80
C MET A 348 11.70 -0.53 18.60
N LEU A 349 12.22 0.70 18.64
CA LEU A 349 11.60 1.83 19.32
C LEU A 349 10.20 2.10 18.76
N ILE A 350 10.06 2.22 17.44
CA ILE A 350 8.77 2.50 16.82
C ILE A 350 7.81 1.31 16.99
N LEU A 351 8.28 0.08 16.76
CA LEU A 351 7.48 -1.13 16.95
C LEU A 351 6.91 -1.21 18.38
N SER A 352 7.69 -0.84 19.40
CA SER A 352 7.23 -0.86 20.80
C SER A 352 6.02 0.03 21.07
N ALA A 353 5.87 1.12 20.29
CA ALA A 353 4.71 2.01 20.39
C ALA A 353 3.56 1.55 19.49
N VAL A 354 3.85 1.16 18.24
CA VAL A 354 2.86 0.67 17.27
C VAL A 354 2.14 -0.58 17.77
N VAL A 355 2.83 -1.47 18.49
CA VAL A 355 2.22 -2.68 19.05
C VAL A 355 1.00 -2.36 19.93
N LEU A 356 0.96 -1.20 20.59
CA LEU A 356 -0.19 -0.77 21.40
C LEU A 356 -1.46 -0.49 20.56
N TRP A 357 -1.34 -0.38 19.24
CA TRP A 357 -2.44 -0.15 18.29
C TRP A 357 -3.04 -1.46 17.77
N ILE A 358 -2.30 -2.57 17.90
CA ILE A 358 -2.58 -3.85 17.24
C ILE A 358 -2.54 -5.05 18.21
N GLU A 359 -2.20 -4.84 19.49
CA GLU A 359 -2.18 -5.86 20.55
C GLU A 359 -3.19 -5.55 21.68
N PRO A 360 -4.01 -6.52 22.15
CA PRO A 360 -4.21 -7.87 21.60
C PRO A 360 -5.19 -7.87 20.41
N PRO A 361 -4.90 -8.59 19.31
CA PRO A 361 -5.67 -8.51 18.06
C PRO A 361 -7.17 -8.78 18.21
N ASP A 362 -7.55 -9.82 18.94
CA ASP A 362 -8.93 -10.26 19.13
C ASP A 362 -9.80 -9.21 19.84
N VAL A 363 -9.22 -8.50 20.82
CA VAL A 363 -9.90 -7.42 21.53
C VAL A 363 -10.08 -6.20 20.63
N ILE A 364 -9.06 -5.86 19.85
CA ILE A 364 -9.11 -4.70 18.94
C ILE A 364 -10.12 -4.95 17.83
N THR A 365 -10.11 -6.12 17.19
CA THR A 365 -11.08 -6.44 16.13
C THR A 365 -12.50 -6.54 16.68
N ALA A 366 -12.68 -7.02 17.92
CA ALA A 366 -13.97 -6.98 18.58
C ALA A 366 -14.44 -5.54 18.85
N SER A 367 -13.52 -4.62 19.20
CA SER A 367 -13.84 -3.20 19.36
C SER A 367 -14.27 -2.56 18.04
N ILE A 368 -13.57 -2.85 16.93
CA ILE A 368 -13.91 -2.33 15.59
C ILE A 368 -15.30 -2.81 15.17
N ARG A 369 -15.58 -4.11 15.30
CA ARG A 369 -16.91 -4.69 15.02
C ARG A 369 -18.04 -4.08 15.86
N ASN A 370 -17.71 -3.50 17.01
CA ASN A 370 -18.67 -2.79 17.88
C ASN A 370 -18.73 -1.28 17.61
N GLY A 371 -18.25 -0.82 16.44
CA GLY A 371 -18.29 0.58 16.02
C GLY A 371 -17.10 1.43 16.50
N GLY A 372 -16.01 0.80 16.93
CA GLY A 372 -14.74 1.50 17.20
C GLY A 372 -13.99 1.83 15.91
N SER A 373 -13.14 2.86 15.96
CA SER A 373 -12.29 3.25 14.83
C SER A 373 -11.27 2.16 14.47
N GLU A 374 -11.19 1.83 13.19
CA GLU A 374 -10.23 0.91 12.58
C GLU A 374 -8.86 1.54 12.28
N SER A 375 -8.77 2.87 12.34
CA SER A 375 -7.62 3.62 11.84
C SER A 375 -6.29 3.24 12.52
N GLU A 376 -6.27 3.07 13.84
CA GLU A 376 -5.06 2.63 14.56
C GLU A 376 -4.61 1.22 14.09
N PHE A 377 -5.58 0.33 13.84
CA PHE A 377 -5.31 -1.04 13.41
C PHE A 377 -4.73 -1.08 12.00
N ILE A 378 -5.31 -0.33 11.06
CA ILE A 378 -4.83 -0.24 9.67
C ILE A 378 -3.43 0.41 9.61
N ASP A 379 -3.21 1.50 10.33
CA ASP A 379 -1.89 2.15 10.42
C ASP A 379 -0.84 1.21 11.04
N GLY A 380 -1.23 0.41 12.04
CA GLY A 380 -0.37 -0.61 12.62
C GLY A 380 0.01 -1.72 11.63
N CYS A 381 -0.92 -2.15 10.78
CA CYS A 381 -0.63 -3.10 9.69
C CYS A 381 0.38 -2.50 8.69
N HIS A 382 0.22 -1.22 8.31
CA HIS A 382 1.17 -0.54 7.43
C HIS A 382 2.56 -0.35 8.06
N ALA A 383 2.63 -0.13 9.36
CA ALA A 383 3.90 -0.08 10.08
C ALA A 383 4.61 -1.43 10.04
N LEU A 384 3.90 -2.55 10.24
CA LEU A 384 4.47 -3.89 10.09
C LEU A 384 4.98 -4.14 8.66
N LEU A 385 4.21 -3.79 7.64
CA LEU A 385 4.63 -3.90 6.24
C LEU A 385 5.91 -3.10 5.96
N SER A 386 5.98 -1.87 6.47
CA SER A 386 7.15 -0.99 6.31
C SER A 386 8.39 -1.59 6.98
N ILE A 387 8.26 -2.13 8.19
CA ILE A 387 9.35 -2.79 8.91
C ILE A 387 9.77 -4.08 8.19
N ALA A 388 8.82 -4.88 7.70
CA ALA A 388 9.10 -6.10 6.94
C ALA A 388 9.89 -5.79 5.65
N SER A 389 9.60 -4.67 4.99
CA SER A 389 10.32 -4.27 3.77
C SER A 389 11.80 -3.96 3.98
N LEU A 390 12.20 -3.66 5.22
CA LEU A 390 13.57 -3.32 5.60
C LEU A 390 14.33 -4.47 6.27
N THR A 391 13.66 -5.60 6.51
CA THR A 391 14.21 -6.67 7.35
C THR A 391 14.07 -8.04 6.66
N THR A 392 14.97 -8.94 7.00
CA THR A 392 14.83 -10.38 6.73
C THR A 392 13.79 -10.97 7.67
N GLY A 393 13.22 -12.13 7.32
CA GLY A 393 12.26 -12.82 8.16
C GLY A 393 12.76 -13.12 9.59
N SER A 394 14.05 -13.44 9.75
CA SER A 394 14.66 -13.71 11.04
C SER A 394 14.81 -12.44 11.90
N LEU A 395 15.29 -11.32 11.31
CA LEU A 395 15.39 -10.05 12.03
C LEU A 395 14.01 -9.53 12.39
N PHE A 396 13.06 -9.55 11.44
CA PHE A 396 11.67 -9.14 11.66
C PHE A 396 11.08 -9.82 12.89
N ASP A 397 11.20 -11.16 12.98
CA ASP A 397 10.70 -11.94 14.10
C ASP A 397 11.36 -11.55 15.44
N ASN A 398 12.67 -11.31 15.43
CA ASN A 398 13.46 -10.99 16.62
C ASN A 398 13.19 -9.59 17.20
N LEU A 399 12.71 -8.64 16.40
CA LEU A 399 12.43 -7.27 16.86
C LEU A 399 11.52 -7.27 18.10
N LEU A 400 10.40 -8.00 18.05
CA LEU A 400 9.46 -8.05 19.17
C LEU A 400 9.90 -9.00 20.29
N LYS A 401 10.64 -10.09 19.99
CA LYS A 401 11.18 -11.01 21.01
C LYS A 401 12.10 -10.33 22.02
N SER A 402 12.69 -9.20 21.63
CA SER A 402 13.52 -8.39 22.52
C SER A 402 12.73 -7.70 23.64
N ILE A 403 11.41 -7.50 23.47
CA ILE A 403 10.54 -6.75 24.38
C ILE A 403 9.27 -7.51 24.81
N ARG A 404 8.94 -8.63 24.16
CA ARG A 404 7.77 -9.49 24.41
C ARG A 404 8.17 -10.97 24.46
N PRO A 405 7.35 -11.86 25.05
CA PRO A 405 7.63 -13.30 25.09
C PRO A 405 7.41 -14.03 23.76
N TYR A 406 6.98 -13.32 22.70
CA TYR A 406 6.72 -13.85 21.37
C TYR A 406 7.31 -12.92 20.31
N GLY A 407 7.52 -13.43 19.09
CA GLY A 407 8.12 -12.66 18.01
C GLY A 407 7.12 -11.93 17.12
N THR A 408 7.63 -11.04 16.28
CA THR A 408 6.80 -10.20 15.39
C THR A 408 6.00 -11.06 14.40
N VAL A 409 6.54 -12.21 13.98
CA VAL A 409 5.83 -13.13 13.08
C VAL A 409 4.62 -13.76 13.75
N ASN A 410 4.68 -14.04 15.06
CA ASN A 410 3.52 -14.52 15.81
C ASN A 410 2.42 -13.46 15.89
N LEU A 411 2.79 -12.19 16.10
CA LEU A 411 1.83 -11.08 16.08
C LEU A 411 1.19 -10.94 14.69
N LEU A 412 2.01 -10.97 13.63
CA LEU A 412 1.54 -10.94 12.24
C LEU A 412 0.55 -12.09 11.96
N SER A 413 0.84 -13.30 12.43
CA SER A 413 -0.05 -14.45 12.32
C SER A 413 -1.39 -14.24 13.04
N ALA A 414 -1.37 -13.71 14.26
CA ALA A 414 -2.59 -13.42 15.02
C ALA A 414 -3.45 -12.33 14.33
N LEU A 415 -2.83 -11.26 13.84
CA LEU A 415 -3.49 -10.19 13.10
C LEU A 415 -4.12 -10.69 11.80
N THR A 416 -3.35 -11.45 11.02
CA THR A 416 -3.85 -12.05 9.76
C THR A 416 -5.03 -12.97 10.06
N SER A 417 -4.99 -13.68 11.19
CA SER A 417 -6.09 -14.55 11.59
C SER A 417 -7.39 -13.79 11.86
N GLU A 418 -7.30 -12.66 12.56
CA GLU A 418 -8.46 -11.82 12.83
C GLU A 418 -8.98 -11.10 11.59
N ALA A 419 -8.10 -10.67 10.68
CA ALA A 419 -8.49 -10.08 9.40
C ALA A 419 -9.24 -11.10 8.52
N VAL A 420 -8.75 -12.35 8.41
CA VAL A 420 -9.43 -13.42 7.68
C VAL A 420 -10.81 -13.72 8.28
N LYS A 421 -10.91 -13.83 9.61
CA LYS A 421 -12.20 -14.03 10.28
C LYS A 421 -13.15 -12.87 10.05
N SER A 422 -12.65 -11.62 10.02
CA SER A 422 -13.47 -10.45 9.70
C SER A 422 -14.03 -10.55 8.29
N VAL A 423 -13.17 -10.78 7.28
CA VAL A 423 -13.60 -10.91 5.88
C VAL A 423 -14.64 -12.00 5.68
N LEU A 424 -14.47 -13.16 6.33
CA LEU A 424 -15.37 -14.30 6.17
C LEU A 424 -16.67 -14.20 6.97
N ASN A 425 -16.67 -13.45 8.07
CA ASN A 425 -17.88 -13.22 8.87
C ASN A 425 -18.62 -11.95 8.45
N ASN A 426 -18.05 -11.13 7.55
CA ASN A 426 -18.63 -9.85 7.18
C ASN A 426 -19.93 -10.05 6.40
N GLN A 427 -21.01 -9.46 6.92
CA GLN A 427 -22.34 -9.49 6.31
C GLN A 427 -22.71 -8.14 5.66
N SER A 428 -21.82 -7.13 5.77
CA SER A 428 -22.04 -5.78 5.28
C SER A 428 -21.04 -5.44 4.17
N GLU A 429 -21.55 -5.10 2.99
CA GLU A 429 -20.73 -4.59 1.88
C GLU A 429 -20.04 -3.25 2.20
N GLU A 430 -20.53 -2.50 3.20
CA GLU A 430 -19.98 -1.19 3.59
C GLU A 430 -18.73 -1.28 4.49
N GLU A 431 -18.50 -2.42 5.14
CA GLU A 431 -17.38 -2.59 6.09
C GLU A 431 -16.12 -3.11 5.37
N THR A 432 -15.16 -2.22 5.05
CA THR A 432 -13.98 -2.59 4.23
C THR A 432 -12.73 -2.93 5.03
N TRP A 433 -12.65 -2.59 6.32
CA TRP A 433 -11.40 -2.68 7.09
C TRP A 433 -10.80 -4.09 7.12
N GLY A 434 -11.64 -5.13 7.14
CA GLY A 434 -11.20 -6.53 7.11
C GLY A 434 -10.45 -6.86 5.82
N ILE A 435 -10.97 -6.39 4.68
CA ILE A 435 -10.35 -6.56 3.35
C ILE A 435 -9.06 -5.74 3.28
N ASP A 436 -9.11 -4.47 3.67
CA ASP A 436 -7.97 -3.55 3.60
C ASP A 436 -6.80 -4.04 4.48
N SER A 437 -7.09 -4.47 5.71
CA SER A 437 -6.08 -5.04 6.60
C SER A 437 -5.54 -6.38 6.09
N LEU A 438 -6.39 -7.25 5.55
CA LEU A 438 -5.95 -8.54 5.02
C LEU A 438 -4.99 -8.36 3.83
N ASP A 439 -5.30 -7.43 2.91
CA ASP A 439 -4.44 -7.09 1.78
C ASP A 439 -3.05 -6.62 2.24
N ILE A 440 -2.98 -5.76 3.26
CA ILE A 440 -1.71 -5.26 3.83
C ILE A 440 -0.93 -6.40 4.51
N LEU A 441 -1.61 -7.23 5.31
CA LEU A 441 -0.99 -8.30 6.08
C LEU A 441 -0.49 -9.43 5.16
N LEU A 442 -1.23 -9.78 4.11
CA LEU A 442 -0.78 -10.75 3.11
C LEU A 442 0.39 -10.21 2.28
N GLU A 443 0.41 -8.93 1.94
CA GLU A 443 1.61 -8.32 1.34
C GLU A 443 2.80 -8.37 2.31
N THR A 444 2.56 -8.20 3.62
CA THR A 444 3.63 -8.34 4.62
C THR A 444 4.21 -9.76 4.61
N TRP A 445 3.37 -10.80 4.52
CA TRP A 445 3.83 -12.17 4.33
C TRP A 445 4.56 -12.37 3.01
N ASN A 446 4.08 -11.78 1.92
CA ASN A 446 4.72 -11.80 0.61
C ASN A 446 6.15 -11.27 0.67
N VAL A 447 6.33 -10.11 1.29
CA VAL A 447 7.63 -9.48 1.48
C VAL A 447 8.59 -10.34 2.31
N LEU A 448 8.08 -10.99 3.36
CA LEU A 448 8.91 -11.80 4.25
C LEU A 448 9.30 -13.16 3.63
N LEU A 449 8.38 -13.81 2.92
CA LEU A 449 8.55 -15.18 2.41
C LEU A 449 8.93 -15.25 0.93
N GLY A 450 8.64 -14.22 0.13
CA GLY A 450 8.89 -14.16 -1.32
C GLY A 450 10.31 -13.75 -1.70
N ASP A 451 11.27 -13.78 -0.77
CA ASP A 451 12.67 -13.42 -1.04
C ASP A 451 13.34 -14.45 -1.94
N VAL A 452 13.94 -14.00 -3.06
CA VAL A 452 14.65 -14.86 -4.02
C VAL A 452 15.88 -15.52 -3.38
N ASP A 453 16.40 -14.95 -2.30
CA ASP A 453 17.51 -15.48 -1.49
C ASP A 453 17.02 -16.28 -0.26
N ALA A 454 15.81 -16.87 -0.29
CA ALA A 454 15.24 -17.67 0.81
C ALA A 454 16.19 -18.77 1.34
N ASP A 455 17.06 -19.32 0.48
CA ASP A 455 18.09 -20.30 0.85
C ASP A 455 19.16 -19.76 1.81
N LYS A 456 19.40 -18.44 1.81
CA LYS A 456 20.39 -17.78 2.69
C LYS A 456 19.79 -17.33 4.01
N ASN A 457 18.48 -17.04 4.06
CA ASN A 457 17.79 -16.49 5.21
C ASN A 457 16.46 -17.20 5.47
N PRO A 458 16.47 -18.49 5.89
CA PRO A 458 15.26 -19.23 6.17
C PRO A 458 14.45 -18.58 7.29
N ILE A 459 13.12 -18.72 7.23
CA ILE A 459 12.24 -18.32 8.33
C ILE A 459 12.64 -19.05 9.62
N SER A 460 12.50 -18.37 10.76
CA SER A 460 12.76 -18.99 12.07
C SER A 460 11.85 -20.21 12.29
N THR A 461 12.25 -21.14 13.15
CA THR A 461 11.39 -22.28 13.54
C THR A 461 10.04 -21.81 14.10
N ASP A 462 10.06 -20.73 14.87
CA ASP A 462 8.84 -20.12 15.43
C ASP A 462 7.98 -19.51 14.32
N GLY A 463 8.59 -18.87 13.32
CA GLY A 463 7.89 -18.33 12.16
C GLY A 463 7.29 -19.41 11.27
N ALA A 464 7.96 -20.56 11.12
CA ALA A 464 7.40 -21.74 10.48
C ALA A 464 6.18 -22.27 11.27
N LEU A 465 6.27 -22.40 12.59
CA LEU A 465 5.13 -22.81 13.42
C LEU A 465 3.96 -21.82 13.33
N ALA A 466 4.23 -20.51 13.35
CA ALA A 466 3.24 -19.46 13.18
C ALA A 466 2.56 -19.55 11.79
N SER A 467 3.35 -19.72 10.72
CA SER A 467 2.83 -19.89 9.36
C SER A 467 1.95 -21.14 9.24
N SER A 468 2.37 -22.26 9.85
CA SER A 468 1.56 -23.48 9.88
C SER A 468 0.26 -23.28 10.65
N SER A 469 0.29 -22.62 11.80
CA SER A 469 -0.91 -22.36 12.59
C SER A 469 -1.88 -21.43 11.85
N LEU A 470 -1.35 -20.37 11.24
CA LEU A 470 -2.12 -19.43 10.44
C LEU A 470 -2.78 -20.14 9.26
N PHE A 471 -2.03 -20.91 8.47
CA PHE A 471 -2.58 -21.60 7.32
C PHE A 471 -3.68 -22.60 7.70
N LYS A 472 -3.51 -23.34 8.80
CA LYS A 472 -4.57 -24.23 9.32
C LYS A 472 -5.84 -23.46 9.66
N MET A 473 -5.70 -22.33 10.38
CA MET A 473 -6.83 -21.46 10.72
C MET A 473 -7.50 -20.91 9.46
N ILE A 474 -6.73 -20.47 8.45
CA ILE A 474 -7.26 -19.97 7.17
C ILE A 474 -8.13 -21.05 6.51
N VAL A 475 -7.57 -22.25 6.34
CA VAL A 475 -8.28 -23.38 5.72
C VAL A 475 -9.55 -23.73 6.49
N GLU A 476 -9.47 -23.85 7.81
CA GLU A 476 -10.64 -24.16 8.65
C GLU A 476 -11.72 -23.09 8.57
N SER A 477 -11.34 -21.81 8.59
CA SER A 477 -12.28 -20.69 8.45
C SER A 477 -12.95 -20.65 7.09
N HIS A 478 -12.21 -20.86 5.99
CA HIS A 478 -12.79 -20.92 4.65
C HIS A 478 -13.66 -22.16 4.43
N LEU A 479 -13.27 -23.33 4.97
CA LEU A 479 -14.09 -24.53 4.91
C LEU A 479 -15.43 -24.33 5.65
N LYS A 480 -15.39 -23.65 6.80
CA LYS A 480 -16.60 -23.28 7.52
C LYS A 480 -17.46 -22.32 6.69
N ALA A 481 -16.87 -21.26 6.14
CA ALA A 481 -17.59 -20.29 5.31
C ALA A 481 -18.23 -20.96 4.08
N ALA A 482 -17.50 -21.85 3.39
CA ALA A 482 -18.02 -22.60 2.25
C ALA A 482 -19.18 -23.54 2.63
N ALA A 483 -19.15 -24.14 3.82
CA ALA A 483 -20.24 -24.97 4.32
C ALA A 483 -21.47 -24.14 4.76
N ASP A 484 -21.26 -22.96 5.33
CA ASP A 484 -22.31 -22.04 5.77
C ASP A 484 -23.03 -21.40 4.56
N SER A 485 -22.28 -21.00 3.52
CA SER A 485 -22.82 -20.39 2.29
C SER A 485 -23.29 -21.41 1.24
N ALA A 486 -23.22 -22.71 1.52
CA ALA A 486 -23.46 -23.76 0.53
C ALA A 486 -24.87 -23.76 -0.10
N PHE A 487 -25.81 -23.10 0.56
CA PHE A 487 -27.22 -23.02 0.16
C PHE A 487 -27.67 -21.59 -0.15
N GLU A 488 -26.73 -20.65 -0.24
CA GLU A 488 -27.01 -19.25 -0.56
C GLU A 488 -26.96 -19.06 -2.09
N ASP A 489 -28.10 -18.75 -2.71
CA ASP A 489 -28.17 -18.40 -4.13
C ASP A 489 -27.83 -16.90 -4.29
N THR A 490 -26.59 -16.60 -4.69
CA THR A 490 -26.17 -15.23 -5.02
C THR A 490 -26.18 -15.06 -6.55
N ASP A 491 -27.21 -14.40 -7.06
CA ASP A 491 -27.59 -14.35 -8.49
C ASP A 491 -26.94 -13.16 -9.25
N ASP A 492 -25.70 -12.78 -8.93
CA ASP A 492 -25.02 -11.62 -9.53
C ASP A 492 -23.81 -12.03 -10.40
N THR A 493 -24.07 -12.21 -11.70
CA THR A 493 -23.12 -12.67 -12.71
C THR A 493 -22.10 -11.62 -13.17
N GLU A 494 -22.40 -10.32 -13.03
CA GLU A 494 -21.51 -9.23 -13.49
C GLU A 494 -20.33 -8.95 -12.53
N TYR A 495 -20.39 -9.49 -11.31
CA TYR A 495 -19.34 -9.39 -10.26
C TYR A 495 -18.30 -10.54 -10.31
N PHE A 496 -18.47 -11.50 -11.22
CA PHE A 496 -17.77 -12.80 -11.19
C PHE A 496 -16.30 -12.75 -11.63
N HIS A 497 -15.95 -12.05 -12.71
CA HIS A 497 -14.55 -12.06 -13.22
C HIS A 497 -13.55 -11.27 -12.34
N VAL A 498 -13.98 -10.14 -11.77
CA VAL A 498 -13.15 -9.33 -10.86
C VAL A 498 -12.94 -10.06 -9.53
N SER A 499 -13.94 -10.80 -9.06
CA SER A 499 -13.83 -11.62 -7.85
C SER A 499 -12.93 -12.85 -8.04
N VAL A 500 -12.93 -13.48 -9.22
CA VAL A 500 -12.02 -14.62 -9.51
C VAL A 500 -10.55 -14.20 -9.51
N SER A 501 -10.19 -13.09 -10.17
CA SER A 501 -8.80 -12.63 -10.22
C SER A 501 -8.27 -12.24 -8.84
N LYS A 502 -9.08 -11.50 -8.06
CA LYS A 502 -8.72 -11.13 -6.68
C LYS A 502 -8.57 -12.36 -5.77
N ARG A 503 -9.42 -13.37 -5.95
CA ARG A 503 -9.32 -14.64 -5.22
C ARG A 503 -8.05 -15.42 -5.60
N ASP A 504 -7.66 -15.43 -6.87
CA ASP A 504 -6.43 -16.10 -7.33
C ASP A 504 -5.18 -15.47 -6.70
N GLU A 505 -5.08 -14.14 -6.69
CA GLU A 505 -4.01 -13.40 -6.01
C GLU A 505 -3.95 -13.75 -4.51
N GLN A 506 -5.10 -13.78 -3.84
CA GLN A 506 -5.17 -14.11 -2.41
C GLN A 506 -4.75 -15.57 -2.13
N LEU A 507 -5.21 -16.52 -2.93
CA LEU A 507 -4.86 -17.94 -2.77
C LEU A 507 -3.37 -18.18 -3.04
N ALA A 508 -2.75 -17.44 -3.97
CA ALA A 508 -1.31 -17.46 -4.17
C ALA A 508 -0.54 -17.00 -2.91
N LEU A 509 -1.03 -15.98 -2.23
CA LEU A 509 -0.46 -15.51 -0.95
C LEU A 509 -0.67 -16.52 0.19
N TYR A 510 -1.82 -17.19 0.26
CA TYR A 510 -2.03 -18.29 1.21
C TYR A 510 -1.12 -19.48 0.93
N ALA A 511 -0.86 -19.79 -0.34
CA ALA A 511 0.06 -20.86 -0.72
C ALA A 511 1.50 -20.58 -0.29
N LEU A 512 1.96 -19.34 -0.41
CA LEU A 512 3.25 -18.90 0.11
C LEU A 512 3.38 -19.19 1.62
N ILE A 513 2.37 -18.84 2.41
CA ILE A 513 2.31 -19.11 3.85
C ILE A 513 2.31 -20.62 4.13
N ALA A 514 1.56 -21.40 3.34
CA ALA A 514 1.51 -22.86 3.49
C ALA A 514 2.89 -23.50 3.27
N ARG A 515 3.59 -23.05 2.22
CA ARG A 515 4.89 -23.58 1.79
C ARG A 515 6.01 -23.28 2.78
N ALA A 516 5.92 -22.18 3.53
CA ALA A 516 6.85 -21.88 4.62
C ALA A 516 6.93 -23.01 5.68
N SER A 517 5.90 -23.86 5.76
CA SER A 517 5.85 -25.04 6.64
C SER A 517 5.25 -26.26 5.93
N ALA A 518 5.72 -26.56 4.72
CA ALA A 518 5.21 -27.65 3.88
C ALA A 518 5.14 -29.01 4.61
N ASN A 519 6.07 -29.28 5.53
CA ASN A 519 6.12 -30.53 6.30
C ASN A 519 4.90 -30.76 7.20
N THR A 520 4.17 -29.70 7.61
CA THR A 520 2.97 -29.81 8.43
C THR A 520 1.70 -29.43 7.69
N THR A 521 1.77 -28.53 6.71
CA THR A 521 0.62 -28.02 5.98
C THR A 521 0.15 -28.98 4.87
N ILE A 522 1.07 -29.65 4.16
CA ILE A 522 0.71 -30.62 3.12
C ILE A 522 0.01 -31.86 3.71
N PRO A 523 0.52 -32.50 4.79
CA PRO A 523 -0.21 -33.59 5.42
C PRO A 523 -1.59 -33.18 5.95
N PHE A 524 -1.73 -31.94 6.43
CA PHE A 524 -3.02 -31.40 6.88
C PHE A 524 -4.03 -31.28 5.73
N LEU A 525 -3.61 -30.75 4.58
CA LEU A 525 -4.45 -30.71 3.37
C LEU A 525 -4.83 -32.13 2.90
N ALA A 526 -3.88 -33.06 2.92
CA ALA A 526 -4.13 -34.46 2.56
C ALA A 526 -5.16 -35.12 3.48
N GLN A 527 -5.07 -34.87 4.79
CA GLN A 527 -6.06 -35.35 5.75
C GLN A 527 -7.45 -34.77 5.44
N LEU A 528 -7.56 -33.44 5.31
CA LEU A 528 -8.85 -32.78 5.07
C LEU A 528 -9.50 -33.26 3.77
N PHE A 529 -8.73 -33.34 2.68
CA PHE A 529 -9.22 -33.82 1.39
C PHE A 529 -9.70 -35.27 1.49
N SER A 530 -8.90 -36.14 2.11
CA SER A 530 -9.28 -37.55 2.31
C SER A 530 -10.53 -37.70 3.17
N GLU A 531 -10.69 -36.89 4.22
CA GLU A 531 -11.89 -36.89 5.07
C GLU A 531 -13.14 -36.49 4.28
N ARG A 532 -13.08 -35.43 3.47
CA ARG A 532 -14.21 -34.97 2.66
C ARG A 532 -14.54 -35.97 1.55
N PHE A 533 -13.52 -36.53 0.92
CA PHE A 533 -13.71 -37.56 -0.09
C PHE A 533 -14.32 -38.84 0.51
N ALA A 534 -13.91 -39.25 1.71
CA ALA A 534 -14.52 -40.38 2.41
C ALA A 534 -15.99 -40.10 2.79
N ARG A 535 -16.31 -38.88 3.27
CA ARG A 535 -17.70 -38.47 3.54
C ARG A 535 -18.58 -38.54 2.29
N LEU A 536 -18.04 -38.15 1.13
CA LEU A 536 -18.77 -38.23 -0.15
C LEU A 536 -19.07 -39.69 -0.56
N ASN A 537 -18.14 -40.62 -0.30
CA ASN A 537 -18.29 -42.04 -0.62
C ASN A 537 -19.17 -42.82 0.38
N GLN A 538 -19.24 -42.40 1.65
CA GLN A 538 -20.03 -43.07 2.70
C GLN A 538 -21.52 -42.68 2.68
N ARG A 539 -21.89 -41.58 2.01
CA ARG A 539 -23.28 -41.11 1.94
C ARG A 539 -24.07 -41.92 0.89
N ASN A 540 -24.73 -42.99 1.35
CA ASN A 540 -25.66 -43.84 0.59
C ASN A 540 -26.97 -43.11 0.18
N GLY A 541 -26.89 -41.93 -0.41
CA GLY A 541 -28.03 -41.22 -1.02
C GLY A 541 -29.01 -40.52 -0.06
N GLU A 542 -28.85 -40.64 1.26
CA GLU A 542 -29.80 -40.06 2.24
C GLU A 542 -29.46 -38.64 2.73
N SER A 543 -28.24 -38.13 2.50
CA SER A 543 -27.78 -36.81 2.97
C SER A 543 -27.25 -35.97 1.82
N ASP A 544 -27.67 -34.71 1.78
CA ASP A 544 -27.28 -33.71 0.79
C ASP A 544 -25.74 -33.52 0.74
N PRO A 545 -25.08 -33.74 -0.41
CA PRO A 545 -23.63 -33.58 -0.54
C PRO A 545 -23.17 -32.12 -0.65
N THR A 546 -24.08 -31.15 -0.82
CA THR A 546 -23.76 -29.77 -1.24
C THR A 546 -22.68 -29.11 -0.39
N GLN A 547 -22.80 -29.12 0.95
CA GLN A 547 -21.75 -28.58 1.83
C GLN A 547 -20.38 -29.23 1.62
N THR A 548 -20.34 -30.55 1.48
CA THR A 548 -19.08 -31.29 1.26
C THR A 548 -18.50 -31.02 -0.13
N LEU A 549 -19.33 -30.73 -1.12
CA LEU A 549 -18.87 -30.35 -2.46
C LEU A 549 -18.30 -28.92 -2.48
N GLU A 550 -18.90 -27.98 -1.74
CA GLU A 550 -18.35 -26.62 -1.58
C GLU A 550 -17.02 -26.63 -0.81
N GLU A 551 -16.92 -27.43 0.26
CA GLU A 551 -15.66 -27.67 0.97
C GLU A 551 -14.58 -28.26 0.03
N LEU A 552 -14.93 -29.25 -0.79
CA LEU A 552 -14.01 -29.86 -1.77
C LEU A 552 -13.60 -28.87 -2.86
N TYR A 553 -14.53 -28.05 -3.36
CA TYR A 553 -14.25 -27.00 -4.33
C TYR A 553 -13.17 -26.05 -3.81
N TRP A 554 -13.34 -25.52 -2.60
CA TRP A 554 -12.35 -24.61 -2.02
C TRP A 554 -11.01 -25.31 -1.74
N LEU A 555 -11.03 -26.55 -1.24
CA LEU A 555 -9.82 -27.35 -1.03
C LEU A 555 -9.03 -27.60 -2.32
N LEU A 556 -9.71 -27.84 -3.45
CA LEU A 556 -9.06 -27.99 -4.75
C LEU A 556 -8.33 -26.72 -5.15
N LEU A 557 -8.97 -25.56 -4.99
CA LEU A 557 -8.38 -24.27 -5.33
C LEU A 557 -7.12 -23.98 -4.50
N VAL A 558 -7.23 -24.02 -3.17
CA VAL A 558 -6.06 -23.73 -2.32
C VAL A 558 -4.95 -24.76 -2.49
N THR A 559 -5.29 -26.05 -2.63
CA THR A 559 -4.27 -27.11 -2.78
C THR A 559 -3.52 -26.98 -4.10
N SER A 560 -4.22 -26.60 -5.18
CA SER A 560 -3.58 -26.34 -6.46
C SER A 560 -2.52 -25.24 -6.37
N HIS A 561 -2.85 -24.08 -5.76
CA HIS A 561 -1.87 -23.01 -5.52
C HIS A 561 -0.74 -23.50 -4.60
N VAL A 562 -1.03 -24.26 -3.56
CA VAL A 562 0.02 -24.77 -2.66
C VAL A 562 0.99 -25.69 -3.39
N LEU A 563 0.50 -26.55 -4.28
CA LEU A 563 1.30 -27.54 -5.01
C LEU A 563 2.00 -27.00 -6.27
N THR A 564 1.61 -25.84 -6.80
CA THR A 564 2.09 -25.35 -8.11
C THR A 564 2.30 -23.85 -8.14
N ASP A 565 3.31 -23.37 -8.87
CA ASP A 565 3.49 -21.93 -9.12
C ASP A 565 2.62 -21.44 -10.29
N SER A 566 2.38 -20.13 -10.35
CA SER A 566 1.77 -19.45 -11.50
C SER A 566 2.85 -18.82 -12.37
N GLY A 567 2.63 -18.76 -13.69
CA GLY A 567 3.55 -18.14 -14.63
C GLY A 567 3.02 -18.21 -16.05
N GLU A 568 2.64 -17.07 -16.62
CA GLU A 568 2.32 -16.97 -18.04
C GLU A 568 3.62 -16.81 -18.85
N GLY A 569 3.83 -17.69 -19.83
CA GLY A 569 4.99 -17.60 -20.74
C GLY A 569 6.30 -18.15 -20.18
N GLU A 570 6.33 -18.64 -18.94
CA GLU A 570 7.49 -19.31 -18.33
C GLU A 570 7.23 -20.81 -18.12
N THR A 571 8.29 -21.60 -17.97
CA THR A 571 8.14 -23.02 -17.61
C THR A 571 7.94 -23.13 -16.10
N LEU A 572 6.80 -23.67 -15.69
CA LEU A 572 6.48 -23.89 -14.28
C LEU A 572 7.43 -24.94 -13.68
N LEU A 573 7.98 -24.64 -12.51
CA LEU A 573 8.82 -25.55 -11.74
C LEU A 573 8.08 -26.00 -10.48
N ILE A 574 8.49 -27.15 -9.93
CA ILE A 574 8.00 -27.58 -8.62
C ILE A 574 8.48 -26.55 -7.58
N PRO A 575 7.60 -25.99 -6.73
CA PRO A 575 8.01 -25.03 -5.70
C PRO A 575 9.13 -25.60 -4.81
N GLU A 576 10.21 -24.84 -4.60
CA GLU A 576 11.42 -25.32 -3.90
C GLU A 576 11.12 -25.83 -2.48
N ALA A 577 10.21 -25.17 -1.77
CA ALA A 577 9.78 -25.57 -0.44
C ALA A 577 9.20 -27.00 -0.39
N LEU A 578 8.56 -27.46 -1.48
CA LEU A 578 8.04 -28.83 -1.57
C LEU A 578 9.15 -29.82 -1.86
N GLN A 579 10.15 -29.43 -2.66
CA GLN A 579 11.33 -30.25 -2.97
C GLN A 579 12.19 -30.50 -1.71
N ALA A 580 12.41 -29.45 -0.92
CA ALA A 580 13.23 -29.48 0.29
C ALA A 580 12.49 -29.94 1.56
N GLY A 581 11.16 -29.87 1.59
CA GLY A 581 10.35 -30.05 2.82
C GLY A 581 10.30 -31.46 3.41
N PHE A 582 10.71 -32.50 2.67
CA PHE A 582 10.53 -33.91 3.06
C PHE A 582 11.81 -34.75 2.95
N PRO A 583 12.96 -34.31 3.51
CA PRO A 583 14.26 -34.94 3.28
C PRO A 583 14.40 -36.38 3.80
N ASN A 584 13.47 -36.82 4.66
CA ASN A 584 13.47 -38.15 5.27
C ASN A 584 12.56 -39.16 4.55
N VAL A 585 11.84 -38.75 3.50
CA VAL A 585 10.95 -39.63 2.75
C VAL A 585 11.70 -40.25 1.58
N ILE A 586 11.73 -41.58 1.53
CA ILE A 586 12.51 -42.35 0.55
C ILE A 586 11.61 -42.96 -0.53
N GLU A 587 10.34 -43.25 -0.22
CA GLU A 587 9.40 -43.90 -1.13
C GLU A 587 8.30 -42.93 -1.59
N ALA A 588 8.02 -42.93 -2.89
CA ALA A 588 7.04 -42.01 -3.48
C ALA A 588 5.64 -42.17 -2.89
N ALA A 589 5.24 -43.41 -2.55
CA ALA A 589 3.94 -43.70 -1.94
C ALA A 589 3.73 -43.02 -0.57
N HIS A 590 4.82 -42.73 0.14
CA HIS A 590 4.79 -42.10 1.47
C HIS A 590 5.05 -40.58 1.42
N HIS A 591 5.31 -40.02 0.23
CA HIS A 591 5.59 -38.60 0.08
C HIS A 591 4.29 -37.78 0.11
N PRO A 592 4.08 -36.85 1.07
CA PRO A 592 2.79 -36.18 1.26
C PRO A 592 2.27 -35.45 0.02
N VAL A 593 3.14 -34.78 -0.73
CA VAL A 593 2.78 -34.13 -2.01
C VAL A 593 2.30 -35.14 -3.05
N VAL A 594 2.94 -36.31 -3.14
CA VAL A 594 2.59 -37.37 -4.09
C VAL A 594 1.27 -38.01 -3.69
N THR A 595 1.09 -38.33 -2.40
CA THR A 595 -0.15 -38.87 -1.86
C THR A 595 -1.33 -37.92 -2.08
N LEU A 596 -1.15 -36.63 -1.81
CA LEU A 596 -2.18 -35.61 -2.04
C LEU A 596 -2.51 -35.45 -3.52
N SER A 597 -1.49 -35.37 -4.38
CA SER A 597 -1.66 -35.30 -5.84
C SER A 597 -2.50 -36.46 -6.36
N TRP A 598 -2.15 -37.70 -6.00
CA TRP A 598 -2.89 -38.88 -6.43
C TRP A 598 -4.29 -38.94 -5.82
N SER A 599 -4.50 -38.47 -4.60
CA SER A 599 -5.83 -38.40 -3.99
C SER A 599 -6.76 -37.49 -4.81
N ILE A 600 -6.26 -36.31 -5.21
CA ILE A 600 -7.02 -35.37 -6.04
C ILE A 600 -7.25 -35.92 -7.45
N ILE A 601 -6.22 -36.46 -8.11
CA ILE A 601 -6.35 -37.05 -9.46
C ILE A 601 -7.38 -38.19 -9.46
N ASN A 602 -7.36 -39.05 -8.43
CA ASN A 602 -8.34 -40.13 -8.30
C ASN A 602 -9.76 -39.62 -8.07
N PHE A 603 -9.93 -38.54 -7.30
CA PHE A 603 -11.21 -37.85 -7.18
C PHE A 603 -11.67 -37.30 -8.53
N SER A 604 -10.81 -36.55 -9.23
CA SER A 604 -11.09 -35.97 -10.55
C SER A 604 -11.51 -37.04 -11.57
N ARG A 605 -10.87 -38.22 -11.55
CA ARG A 605 -11.21 -39.34 -12.44
C ARG A 605 -12.66 -39.83 -12.27
N GLN A 606 -13.27 -39.66 -11.09
CA GLN A 606 -14.66 -40.08 -10.87
C GLN A 606 -15.67 -39.35 -11.75
N CYS A 607 -15.35 -38.15 -12.27
CA CYS A 607 -16.24 -37.43 -13.19
C CYS A 607 -16.45 -38.16 -14.52
N LEU A 608 -15.60 -39.12 -14.88
CA LEU A 608 -15.78 -39.95 -16.07
C LEU A 608 -16.96 -40.92 -15.94
N ASP A 609 -17.33 -41.31 -14.71
CA ASP A 609 -18.52 -42.12 -14.46
C ASP A 609 -19.80 -41.25 -14.60
N PRO A 610 -20.73 -41.58 -15.52
CA PRO A 610 -21.92 -40.75 -15.73
C PRO A 610 -22.83 -40.61 -14.52
N GLY A 611 -22.92 -41.65 -13.67
CA GLY A 611 -23.77 -41.64 -12.48
C GLY A 611 -23.19 -40.78 -11.37
N ILE A 612 -21.88 -40.89 -11.12
CA ILE A 612 -21.18 -40.05 -10.14
C ILE A 612 -21.15 -38.59 -10.64
N ARG A 613 -20.87 -38.36 -11.93
CA ARG A 613 -20.84 -37.02 -12.53
C ARG A 613 -22.14 -36.27 -12.31
N ALA A 614 -23.27 -36.87 -12.70
CA ALA A 614 -24.58 -36.24 -12.56
C ALA A 614 -24.94 -35.90 -11.11
N LYS A 615 -24.34 -36.60 -10.14
CA LYS A 615 -24.62 -36.41 -8.72
C LYS A 615 -23.72 -35.39 -8.04
N TYR A 616 -22.44 -35.30 -8.42
CA TYR A 616 -21.44 -34.55 -7.65
C TYR A 616 -20.67 -33.49 -8.43
N PHE A 617 -20.57 -33.59 -9.75
CA PHE A 617 -19.71 -32.69 -10.54
C PHE A 617 -20.51 -31.59 -11.22
N SER A 618 -20.76 -30.50 -10.50
CA SER A 618 -21.32 -29.26 -11.05
C SER A 618 -20.35 -28.58 -12.03
N PRO A 619 -20.80 -27.66 -12.91
CA PRO A 619 -19.91 -26.89 -13.79
C PRO A 619 -18.77 -26.20 -13.03
N ARG A 620 -19.09 -25.56 -11.90
CA ARG A 620 -18.13 -24.90 -11.01
C ARG A 620 -17.10 -25.85 -10.42
N LEU A 621 -17.51 -27.04 -9.96
CA LEU A 621 -16.56 -28.04 -9.47
C LEU A 621 -15.70 -28.60 -10.60
N MET A 622 -16.28 -28.76 -11.79
CA MET A 622 -15.56 -29.21 -12.97
C MET A 622 -14.46 -28.21 -13.38
N GLU A 623 -14.74 -26.90 -13.29
CA GLU A 623 -13.74 -25.85 -13.51
C GLU A 623 -12.55 -25.99 -12.56
N ALA A 624 -12.79 -26.13 -11.25
CA ALA A 624 -11.72 -26.31 -10.27
C ALA A 624 -10.88 -27.57 -10.52
N VAL A 625 -11.50 -28.66 -10.98
CA VAL A 625 -10.80 -29.90 -11.37
C VAL A 625 -9.92 -29.67 -12.60
N ILE A 626 -10.44 -29.05 -13.66
CA ILE A 626 -9.68 -28.75 -14.88
C ILE A 626 -8.50 -27.84 -14.52
N TRP A 627 -8.75 -26.81 -13.73
CA TRP A 627 -7.76 -25.84 -13.30
C TRP A 627 -6.63 -26.50 -12.49
N PHE A 628 -6.97 -27.38 -11.54
CA PHE A 628 -5.97 -28.19 -10.82
C PHE A 628 -5.15 -29.08 -11.77
N LEU A 629 -5.83 -29.86 -12.63
CA LEU A 629 -5.16 -30.82 -13.51
C LEU A 629 -4.18 -30.14 -14.46
N ALA A 630 -4.55 -28.98 -15.00
CA ALA A 630 -3.69 -28.24 -15.90
C ALA A 630 -2.41 -27.74 -15.24
N ARG A 631 -2.54 -27.10 -14.07
CA ARG A 631 -1.39 -26.63 -13.30
C ARG A 631 -0.51 -27.78 -12.86
N TRP A 632 -1.14 -28.89 -12.46
CA TRP A 632 -0.43 -30.11 -12.08
C TRP A 632 0.36 -30.70 -13.26
N VAL A 633 -0.27 -30.85 -14.43
CA VAL A 633 0.39 -31.34 -15.66
C VAL A 633 1.57 -30.44 -16.03
N ALA A 634 1.37 -29.13 -16.05
CA ALA A 634 2.41 -28.16 -16.39
C ALA A 634 3.60 -28.19 -15.42
N THR A 635 3.37 -28.50 -14.14
CA THR A 635 4.41 -28.50 -13.09
C THR A 635 5.11 -29.85 -12.96
N TYR A 636 4.38 -30.97 -13.00
CA TYR A 636 4.88 -32.30 -12.62
C TYR A 636 5.08 -33.25 -13.81
N LEU A 637 4.47 -33.00 -14.97
CA LEU A 637 4.69 -33.82 -16.18
C LEU A 637 5.70 -33.21 -17.16
N VAL A 638 6.02 -31.92 -17.07
CA VAL A 638 7.01 -31.28 -17.96
C VAL A 638 8.28 -30.82 -17.20
N PRO A 639 9.05 -31.68 -16.49
CA PRO A 639 10.28 -31.22 -15.86
C PRO A 639 11.38 -30.90 -16.88
N LEU A 640 11.97 -29.70 -16.81
CA LEU A 640 13.06 -29.20 -17.66
C LEU A 640 14.34 -30.06 -17.69
N ASP A 641 14.54 -30.93 -16.70
CA ASP A 641 15.79 -31.69 -16.55
C ASP A 641 15.99 -32.82 -17.57
N VAL A 642 14.98 -33.15 -18.38
CA VAL A 642 15.15 -34.09 -19.51
C VAL A 642 15.64 -33.38 -20.78
N SER A 643 15.46 -32.05 -20.90
CA SER A 643 15.70 -31.28 -22.12
C SER A 643 17.12 -30.70 -22.22
N ARG A 644 17.85 -30.57 -21.11
CA ARG A 644 19.27 -30.16 -21.09
C ARG A 644 20.12 -31.27 -20.49
N GLY A 645 20.54 -32.23 -21.33
CA GLY A 645 21.46 -33.32 -20.98
C GLY A 645 22.89 -32.92 -20.56
N LYS A 646 23.08 -31.80 -19.83
CA LYS A 646 24.38 -31.28 -19.36
C LYS A 646 24.28 -30.44 -18.07
N VAL A 647 23.63 -30.91 -17.00
CA VAL A 647 23.87 -30.35 -15.64
C VAL A 647 23.97 -31.43 -14.55
N SER A 648 24.03 -32.71 -14.91
CA SER A 648 24.25 -33.80 -13.93
C SER A 648 25.67 -33.89 -13.36
N ARG A 649 26.49 -32.82 -13.44
CA ARG A 649 27.87 -32.81 -12.92
C ARG A 649 28.21 -31.67 -11.95
N GLU A 650 27.31 -30.72 -11.70
CA GLU A 650 27.57 -29.62 -10.75
C GLU A 650 26.64 -29.59 -9.52
N ILE A 651 25.61 -30.45 -9.48
CA ILE A 651 24.67 -30.56 -8.34
C ILE A 651 25.24 -31.43 -7.19
N ASP A 652 26.38 -32.09 -7.40
CA ASP A 652 26.94 -33.07 -6.45
C ASP A 652 27.62 -32.48 -5.20
N ASN A 653 27.66 -31.15 -4.99
CA ASN A 653 28.59 -30.60 -3.98
C ASN A 653 28.05 -29.73 -2.83
N VAL A 654 26.75 -29.49 -2.63
CA VAL A 654 26.31 -28.62 -1.49
C VAL A 654 25.04 -29.08 -0.71
N GLY A 655 24.39 -30.19 -1.07
CA GLY A 655 23.18 -30.66 -0.36
C GLY A 655 23.46 -31.80 0.65
N THR A 656 22.79 -31.79 1.81
CA THR A 656 22.70 -33.00 2.66
C THR A 656 21.96 -34.11 1.89
N ASN A 657 22.52 -35.33 1.85
CA ASN A 657 22.04 -36.47 1.02
C ASN A 657 20.51 -36.72 1.04
N GLY A 658 19.80 -36.38 2.12
CA GLY A 658 18.34 -36.55 2.24
C GLY A 658 17.51 -35.58 1.38
N SER A 659 17.89 -34.30 1.31
CA SER A 659 17.15 -33.29 0.52
C SER A 659 17.22 -33.60 -0.99
N GLN A 660 18.37 -34.08 -1.46
CA GLN A 660 18.56 -34.48 -2.85
C GLN A 660 17.70 -35.69 -3.25
N HIS A 661 17.37 -36.60 -2.32
CA HIS A 661 16.51 -37.74 -2.60
C HIS A 661 15.04 -37.34 -2.75
N SER A 662 14.51 -36.54 -1.81
CA SER A 662 13.16 -35.96 -1.88
C SER A 662 12.94 -35.21 -3.20
N ARG A 663 13.91 -34.37 -3.56
CA ARG A 663 13.92 -33.62 -4.82
C ARG A 663 13.86 -34.53 -6.06
N LYS A 664 14.71 -35.56 -6.13
CA LYS A 664 14.70 -36.51 -7.27
C LYS A 664 13.38 -37.24 -7.40
N LEU A 665 12.84 -37.73 -6.28
CA LEU A 665 11.56 -38.44 -6.21
C LEU A 665 10.41 -37.57 -6.71
N LEU A 666 10.33 -36.31 -6.28
CA LEU A 666 9.29 -35.39 -6.74
C LEU A 666 9.37 -35.05 -8.23
N ASN A 667 10.56 -35.07 -8.81
CA ASN A 667 10.75 -34.84 -10.24
C ASN A 667 10.46 -36.08 -11.11
N SER A 668 10.44 -37.29 -10.52
CA SER A 668 10.27 -38.54 -11.26
C SER A 668 8.95 -39.27 -11.03
N PHE A 669 8.25 -39.04 -9.91
CA PHE A 669 7.14 -39.90 -9.49
C PHE A 669 6.01 -40.03 -10.52
N ALA A 670 5.75 -38.97 -11.30
CA ALA A 670 4.72 -39.01 -12.32
C ALA A 670 5.14 -39.88 -13.52
N TRP A 671 6.44 -40.03 -13.78
CA TRP A 671 6.98 -40.87 -14.85
C TRP A 671 7.20 -42.33 -14.44
N GLU A 672 7.17 -42.63 -13.13
CA GLU A 672 7.27 -43.99 -12.63
C GLU A 672 6.03 -44.80 -13.03
N ASN A 673 6.25 -46.01 -13.57
CA ASN A 673 5.20 -46.95 -14.00
C ASN A 673 4.15 -46.37 -14.98
N ASN A 674 4.55 -45.42 -15.85
CA ASN A 674 3.69 -44.75 -16.84
C ASN A 674 2.46 -44.04 -16.23
N GLN A 675 2.50 -43.66 -14.95
CA GLN A 675 1.33 -43.03 -14.31
C GLN A 675 0.98 -41.67 -14.94
N GLY A 676 1.97 -40.92 -15.42
CA GLY A 676 1.78 -39.63 -16.07
C GLY A 676 1.10 -39.73 -17.44
N GLU A 677 1.38 -40.79 -18.19
CA GLU A 677 0.66 -41.09 -19.44
C GLU A 677 -0.83 -41.34 -19.16
N LEU A 678 -1.15 -42.09 -18.11
CA LEU A 678 -2.53 -42.31 -17.67
C LEU A 678 -3.22 -41.02 -17.24
N VAL A 679 -2.50 -40.09 -16.59
CA VAL A 679 -3.06 -38.78 -16.22
C VAL A 679 -3.39 -37.97 -17.47
N LEU A 680 -2.51 -37.94 -18.48
CA LEU A 680 -2.80 -37.26 -19.75
C LEU A 680 -4.02 -37.84 -20.45
N ASP A 681 -4.15 -39.17 -20.48
CA ASP A 681 -5.34 -39.84 -21.03
C ASP A 681 -6.62 -39.40 -20.30
N PHE A 682 -6.59 -39.37 -18.96
CA PHE A 682 -7.74 -38.89 -18.18
C PHE A 682 -8.03 -37.41 -18.44
N VAL A 683 -7.01 -36.56 -18.51
CA VAL A 683 -7.17 -35.13 -18.81
C VAL A 683 -7.87 -34.96 -20.16
N VAL A 684 -7.44 -35.65 -21.22
CA VAL A 684 -8.08 -35.59 -22.55
C VAL A 684 -9.53 -36.06 -22.49
N LEU A 685 -9.83 -37.14 -21.75
CA LEU A 685 -11.21 -37.64 -21.60
C LEU A 685 -12.10 -36.65 -20.84
N ILE A 686 -11.61 -36.07 -19.75
CA ILE A 686 -12.32 -35.06 -18.95
C ILE A 686 -12.54 -33.79 -19.78
N SER A 687 -11.57 -33.42 -20.60
CA SER A 687 -11.62 -32.30 -21.54
C SER A 687 -12.74 -32.47 -22.57
N MET A 688 -12.77 -33.63 -23.23
CA MET A 688 -13.84 -33.96 -24.19
C MET A 688 -15.21 -33.98 -23.50
N LEU A 689 -15.27 -34.44 -22.26
CA LEU A 689 -16.50 -34.48 -21.48
C LEU A 689 -17.02 -33.08 -21.11
N ALA A 690 -16.13 -32.17 -20.70
CA ALA A 690 -16.46 -30.78 -20.40
C ALA A 690 -17.09 -30.10 -21.62
N LEU A 691 -16.50 -30.26 -22.81
CA LEU A 691 -17.01 -29.70 -24.06
C LEU A 691 -18.35 -30.28 -24.53
N THR A 692 -18.61 -31.56 -24.24
CA THR A 692 -19.77 -32.28 -24.81
C THR A 692 -20.96 -32.35 -23.87
N THR A 693 -20.73 -32.40 -22.55
CA THR A 693 -21.78 -32.65 -21.55
C THR A 693 -22.32 -31.37 -20.92
N TYR A 694 -21.50 -30.32 -20.81
CA TYR A 694 -21.86 -29.04 -20.20
C TYR A 694 -22.09 -27.97 -21.29
N GLN A 695 -23.05 -28.24 -22.18
CA GLN A 695 -23.39 -27.30 -23.26
C GLN A 695 -24.12 -26.07 -22.70
N GLY A 696 -23.62 -24.88 -23.00
CA GLY A 696 -24.14 -23.60 -22.50
C GLY A 696 -23.33 -22.97 -21.36
N GLU A 697 -22.43 -23.73 -20.75
CA GLU A 697 -21.49 -23.26 -19.72
C GLU A 697 -20.26 -22.60 -20.36
N ASN A 698 -20.43 -21.38 -20.87
CA ASN A 698 -19.39 -20.67 -21.63
C ASN A 698 -18.09 -20.50 -20.84
N GLU A 699 -18.16 -20.22 -19.53
CA GLU A 699 -16.98 -20.03 -18.69
C GLU A 699 -16.17 -21.32 -18.56
N LEU A 700 -16.81 -22.45 -18.29
CA LEU A 700 -16.16 -23.75 -18.24
C LEU A 700 -15.49 -24.10 -19.58
N GLN A 701 -16.16 -23.79 -20.69
CA GLN A 701 -15.62 -24.03 -22.04
C GLN A 701 -14.45 -23.10 -22.38
N VAL A 702 -14.50 -21.83 -21.96
CA VAL A 702 -13.41 -20.85 -22.14
C VAL A 702 -12.22 -21.21 -21.25
N SER A 703 -12.42 -21.44 -19.95
CA SER A 703 -11.39 -21.91 -19.02
C SER A 703 -10.72 -23.18 -19.55
N PHE A 704 -11.47 -24.07 -20.19
CA PHE A 704 -10.91 -25.24 -20.86
C PHE A 704 -10.01 -24.89 -22.06
N ILE A 705 -10.52 -24.13 -23.04
CA ILE A 705 -9.80 -23.79 -24.29
C ILE A 705 -8.53 -22.96 -24.03
N PHE A 706 -8.53 -22.12 -23.00
CA PHE A 706 -7.35 -21.33 -22.64
C PHE A 706 -6.26 -22.15 -21.93
N THR A 707 -6.66 -23.25 -21.29
CA THR A 707 -5.79 -24.02 -20.40
C THR A 707 -5.10 -25.19 -21.09
N PHE A 708 -5.71 -25.78 -22.12
CA PHE A 708 -5.19 -26.90 -22.92
C PHE A 708 -5.36 -26.64 -24.41
#